data_AF-A2SSI5-F1
#
_entry.id   AF-A2SSI5-F1
#
_cell.length_a   1.000
_cell.length_b   1.000
_cell.length_c   1.000
_cell.angle_alpha   90.00
_cell.angle_beta   90.00
_cell.angle_gamma   90.00
#
_symmetry.space_group_name_H-M   'P 1'
#
loop_
_entity.id
_entity.type
_entity.pdbx_description
1 polymer ?
#
loop_
_entity_poly.entity_id
_entity_poly.type
_entity_poly.pdbx_seq_one_letter_code
_entity_poly.pdbx_strand_id
1 'polypeptide(L)'
;MTKFLYWCPACNIPLLAKTCACGNESIKISLQQPYDVRPALKADHDLISSLIKQRFGDAVTLPKILVLNKAGGLDRNDLIIANGVRFAWLWFDPVARKFNLDLEAEALPYLIGKAEKGIIDLEKDAPGLPEGRLGGKKVKVTTTGISDGVVILRYKNKYGTGILKDGSVRIKELISVSPIKSKANPSWEDAVEKNAFHIKNMERNAVREIRQNAPLKPRVNCSFSGGKDSTAVWNIAKKAGVTEAFFIDTGLEFPETIDFVKSQDVELIQKAGDFWQAVEKAGPPGKDHRWCCKLLKLNPLKVHLNDTGECLTIQGNRWYESWSRASLEALSQNPTNPLQLNLSPIRSWRALDVFFYLWLRELPYNPLYERGYERIGCYLCPAMLESELETLRVTHPEMADRWHEFLTRWAEERGLPPEFVTWGLWRWKELPPKMQELVKEAGLDLTEKKIRRSTPASVAHLMPAGKTTDIVEDRVTQEPEPEKTPEPDWDALRGEFPMMGDLMYFDNGATTWSPECVLAATDEFEREYRANVGRGVHRLTRIATQKYWHAHEKVAEFINGSAGTTVFVKNTTEAVNTIARGLSFKEVDVIVTTILEHHSNLLPWRALEAKGVTLRIIGLNDDLTLNMDEFEAAMDPSVRLVAVTHASNVTGTITPIAEISRLCKKYGSLLAVDAAQSVPRMPVDVEKLGVDFLSFSGHKMFGPMGTGVLWMREPILEPLLLGGGMVESVTEDGYVPAEGYHKYEAGTPNVSGGIGLGAAVEFLSGIVMDHIEAHERKLTDMLIDGLAAIPGVTLYCCRDKTQRIGVVSFTVEGFAPHEIAEWLDDEHGIEIRSGLHCAEPLMQYLSAEKGTARACISFYNTESEVNTFIAVIRELTGN
;
A
#
# COMPACT_ATOMS: atom_id res chain seq x y z
N MET A 1 2.26 -4.58 -10.10
CA MET A 1 1.05 -5.27 -10.64
C MET A 1 0.64 -4.71 -12.00
N THR A 2 0.17 -5.53 -12.94
CA THR A 2 -0.38 -5.08 -14.24
C THR A 2 -1.71 -4.32 -14.06
N LYS A 3 -1.81 -3.09 -14.58
CA LYS A 3 -2.97 -2.18 -14.43
C LYS A 3 -3.97 -2.24 -15.60
N PHE A 4 -3.78 -3.14 -16.55
CA PHE A 4 -4.59 -3.24 -17.77
C PHE A 4 -4.89 -4.70 -18.16
N LEU A 5 -5.97 -4.89 -18.90
CA LEU A 5 -6.30 -6.12 -19.61
C LEU A 5 -5.91 -5.97 -21.09
N TYR A 6 -5.18 -6.94 -21.62
CA TYR A 6 -4.94 -7.01 -23.06
C TYR A 6 -6.16 -7.62 -23.76
N TRP A 7 -6.52 -7.10 -24.92
CA TRP A 7 -7.61 -7.62 -25.74
C TRP A 7 -7.18 -7.71 -27.20
N CYS A 8 -7.46 -8.81 -27.87
CA CYS A 8 -7.23 -8.95 -29.31
C CYS A 8 -8.43 -8.38 -30.08
N PRO A 9 -8.30 -7.28 -30.84
CA PRO A 9 -9.44 -6.73 -31.59
C PRO A 9 -9.93 -7.68 -32.69
N ALA A 10 -9.01 -8.41 -33.33
CA ALA A 10 -9.30 -9.32 -34.43
C ALA A 10 -10.01 -10.60 -33.97
N CYS A 11 -9.45 -11.30 -32.97
CA CYS A 11 -10.07 -12.51 -32.41
C CYS A 11 -11.23 -12.19 -31.45
N ASN A 12 -11.32 -10.96 -30.97
CA ASN A 12 -12.28 -10.49 -29.98
C ASN A 12 -12.24 -11.24 -28.64
N ILE A 13 -11.04 -11.49 -28.12
CA ILE A 13 -10.80 -12.24 -26.87
C ILE A 13 -9.89 -11.47 -25.91
N PRO A 14 -10.01 -11.69 -24.58
CA PRO A 14 -9.02 -11.24 -23.61
C PRO A 14 -7.72 -12.06 -23.73
N LEU A 15 -6.60 -11.40 -23.45
CA LEU A 15 -5.27 -11.99 -23.52
C LEU A 15 -4.52 -11.85 -22.18
N LEU A 16 -3.70 -12.86 -21.88
CA LEU A 16 -2.78 -12.86 -20.74
C LEU A 16 -1.48 -12.08 -21.02
N ALA A 17 -1.21 -11.77 -22.29
CA ALA A 17 0.00 -11.07 -22.75
C ALA A 17 -0.30 -10.11 -23.92
N LYS A 18 0.70 -9.31 -24.29
CA LYS A 18 0.60 -8.27 -25.33
C LYS A 18 0.30 -8.81 -26.73
N THR A 19 0.68 -10.04 -27.04
CA THR A 19 0.56 -10.61 -28.38
C THR A 19 -0.49 -11.72 -28.42
N CYS A 20 -1.38 -11.67 -29.40
CA CYS A 20 -2.29 -12.77 -29.69
C CYS A 20 -1.57 -13.83 -30.53
N ALA A 21 -1.94 -15.10 -30.37
CA ALA A 21 -1.46 -16.19 -31.23
C ALA A 21 -1.83 -16.00 -32.72
N CYS A 22 -2.76 -15.10 -33.06
CA CYS A 22 -3.08 -14.73 -34.45
C CYS A 22 -2.12 -13.70 -35.08
N GLY A 23 -1.13 -13.19 -34.33
CA GLY A 23 -0.15 -12.21 -34.82
C GLY A 23 -0.58 -10.75 -34.79
N ASN A 24 -1.85 -10.44 -34.49
CA ASN A 24 -2.33 -9.06 -34.33
C ASN A 24 -1.92 -8.44 -32.99
N GLU A 25 -1.68 -7.14 -32.98
CA GLU A 25 -1.43 -6.37 -31.76
C GLU A 25 -2.68 -6.31 -30.87
N SER A 26 -2.48 -6.46 -29.56
CA SER A 26 -3.54 -6.26 -28.59
C SER A 26 -3.75 -4.78 -28.26
N ILE A 27 -4.98 -4.40 -27.94
CA ILE A 27 -5.26 -3.14 -27.26
C ILE A 27 -5.19 -3.32 -25.74
N LYS A 28 -4.96 -2.22 -25.01
CA LYS A 28 -4.96 -2.18 -23.54
C LYS A 28 -6.26 -1.57 -23.04
N ILE A 29 -6.90 -2.24 -22.10
CA ILE A 29 -8.10 -1.74 -21.40
C ILE A 29 -7.71 -1.46 -19.96
N SER A 30 -7.83 -0.21 -19.52
CA SER A 30 -7.49 0.20 -18.16
C SER A 30 -8.43 -0.45 -17.14
N LEU A 31 -7.86 -1.03 -16.09
CA LEU A 31 -8.59 -1.69 -15.02
C LEU A 31 -8.70 -0.79 -13.78
N GLN A 32 -9.75 -1.01 -13.01
CA GLN A 32 -9.99 -0.43 -11.69
C GLN A 32 -9.33 -1.28 -10.62
N GLN A 33 -8.85 -0.64 -9.55
CA GLN A 33 -8.25 -1.35 -8.42
C GLN A 33 -9.29 -2.23 -7.72
N PRO A 34 -8.91 -3.45 -7.28
CA PRO A 34 -7.55 -3.97 -7.13
C PRO A 34 -6.95 -4.61 -8.41
N TYR A 35 -7.51 -4.35 -9.59
CA TYR A 35 -7.10 -4.87 -10.90
C TYR A 35 -7.38 -6.36 -11.09
N ASP A 36 -8.19 -6.99 -10.21
CA ASP A 36 -8.68 -8.35 -10.46
C ASP A 36 -9.72 -8.33 -11.57
N VAL A 37 -9.59 -9.30 -12.46
CA VAL A 37 -10.56 -9.58 -13.52
C VAL A 37 -10.94 -11.03 -13.45
N ARG A 38 -12.21 -11.33 -13.72
CA ARG A 38 -12.76 -12.70 -13.77
C ARG A 38 -13.70 -12.85 -14.97
N PRO A 39 -13.89 -14.06 -15.49
CA PRO A 39 -14.95 -14.30 -16.45
C PRO A 39 -16.32 -14.03 -15.81
N ALA A 40 -17.26 -13.49 -16.57
CA ALA A 40 -18.68 -13.60 -16.23
C ALA A 40 -19.10 -15.05 -16.56
N LEU A 41 -19.41 -15.83 -15.52
CA LEU A 41 -19.88 -17.20 -15.67
C LEU A 41 -21.38 -17.21 -15.96
N LYS A 42 -22.00 -18.40 -16.04
CA LYS A 42 -23.38 -18.53 -16.51
C LYS A 42 -24.36 -17.58 -15.81
N ALA A 43 -24.43 -17.60 -14.47
CA ALA A 43 -25.34 -16.73 -13.72
C ALA A 43 -25.05 -15.23 -13.90
N ASP A 44 -23.78 -14.83 -13.99
CA ASP A 44 -23.41 -13.44 -14.27
C ASP A 44 -23.88 -13.02 -15.67
N HIS A 45 -23.63 -13.86 -16.68
CA HIS A 45 -24.02 -13.60 -18.06
C HIS A 45 -25.54 -13.50 -18.21
N ASP A 46 -26.27 -14.46 -17.61
CA ASP A 46 -27.74 -14.49 -17.60
C ASP A 46 -28.31 -13.21 -16.95
N LEU A 47 -27.75 -12.79 -15.80
CA LEU A 47 -28.14 -11.55 -15.11
C LEU A 47 -27.87 -10.31 -15.96
N ILE A 48 -26.68 -10.16 -16.52
CA ILE A 48 -26.34 -8.99 -17.34
C ILE A 48 -27.21 -8.96 -18.60
N SER A 49 -27.43 -10.13 -19.23
CA SER A 49 -28.29 -10.25 -20.40
C SER A 49 -29.73 -9.89 -20.08
N SER A 50 -30.28 -10.35 -18.95
CA SER A 50 -31.65 -10.02 -18.56
C SER A 50 -31.82 -8.53 -18.32
N LEU A 51 -30.88 -7.88 -17.62
CA LEU A 51 -30.91 -6.44 -17.34
C LEU A 51 -30.84 -5.61 -18.64
N ILE A 52 -29.96 -5.99 -19.57
CA ILE A 52 -29.83 -5.33 -20.87
C ILE A 52 -31.10 -5.50 -21.71
N LYS A 53 -31.66 -6.71 -21.81
CA LYS A 53 -32.88 -6.97 -22.59
C LYS A 53 -34.10 -6.31 -21.98
N GLN A 54 -34.25 -6.39 -20.66
CA GLN A 54 -35.31 -5.69 -19.94
C GLN A 54 -35.27 -4.20 -20.23
N ARG A 55 -34.07 -3.62 -20.36
CA ARG A 55 -33.92 -2.18 -20.57
C ARG A 55 -33.99 -1.73 -22.02
N PHE A 56 -33.41 -2.48 -22.94
CA PHE A 56 -33.20 -2.04 -24.33
C PHE A 56 -33.91 -2.90 -25.40
N GLY A 57 -34.55 -4.01 -25.03
CA GLY A 57 -35.26 -4.90 -25.96
C GLY A 57 -34.52 -6.21 -26.22
N ASP A 58 -35.25 -7.21 -26.72
CA ASP A 58 -34.74 -8.58 -26.88
C ASP A 58 -33.77 -8.74 -28.06
N ALA A 59 -33.83 -7.83 -29.03
CA ALA A 59 -32.88 -7.77 -30.14
C ALA A 59 -31.45 -7.42 -29.70
N VAL A 60 -31.26 -6.87 -28.49
CA VAL A 60 -29.94 -6.56 -27.95
C VAL A 60 -29.29 -7.81 -27.35
N THR A 61 -28.28 -8.32 -28.06
CA THR A 61 -27.52 -9.52 -27.68
C THR A 61 -26.12 -9.16 -27.19
N LEU A 62 -25.69 -9.75 -26.06
CA LEU A 62 -24.31 -9.65 -25.57
C LEU A 62 -23.39 -10.67 -26.24
N PRO A 63 -22.08 -10.39 -26.35
CA PRO A 63 -21.11 -11.40 -26.77
C PRO A 63 -21.03 -12.53 -25.74
N LYS A 64 -20.56 -13.70 -26.17
CA LYS A 64 -20.35 -14.87 -25.30
C LYS A 64 -19.30 -14.59 -24.21
N ILE A 65 -18.24 -13.86 -24.57
CA ILE A 65 -17.19 -13.47 -23.62
C ILE A 65 -17.53 -12.12 -23.00
N LEU A 66 -17.73 -12.14 -21.68
CA LEU A 66 -17.78 -10.96 -20.83
C LEU A 66 -16.74 -11.12 -19.72
N VAL A 67 -15.99 -10.06 -19.45
CA VAL A 67 -15.01 -10.01 -18.34
C VAL A 67 -15.51 -9.00 -17.32
N LEU A 68 -15.46 -9.37 -16.04
CA LEU A 68 -15.82 -8.50 -14.93
C LEU A 68 -14.55 -8.04 -14.23
N ASN A 69 -14.37 -6.73 -14.14
CA ASN A 69 -13.30 -6.10 -13.37
C ASN A 69 -13.88 -5.57 -12.07
N LYS A 70 -13.47 -6.20 -10.96
CA LYS A 70 -13.90 -5.83 -9.62
C LYS A 70 -13.45 -4.42 -9.25
N ALA A 71 -14.34 -3.64 -8.64
CA ALA A 71 -14.05 -2.30 -8.13
C ALA A 71 -14.61 -2.11 -6.71
N GLY A 72 -14.20 -1.03 -6.04
CA GLY A 72 -14.76 -0.64 -4.74
C GLY A 72 -16.20 -0.13 -4.86
N GLY A 73 -17.09 -0.53 -3.94
CA GLY A 73 -18.50 -0.15 -3.90
C GLY A 73 -19.10 -0.34 -2.50
N LEU A 74 -20.41 -0.09 -2.35
CA LEU A 74 -21.16 -0.41 -1.12
C LEU A 74 -21.24 -1.93 -0.90
N ASP A 75 -21.42 -2.67 -2.00
CA ASP A 75 -21.39 -4.13 -2.04
C ASP A 75 -20.74 -4.59 -3.36
N ARG A 76 -21.39 -5.44 -4.16
CA ARG A 76 -20.89 -5.83 -5.49
C ARG A 76 -20.84 -4.64 -6.45
N ASN A 77 -19.69 -4.42 -7.08
CA ASN A 77 -19.48 -3.39 -8.09
C ASN A 77 -18.42 -3.84 -9.11
N ASP A 78 -18.84 -4.10 -10.35
CA ASP A 78 -18.04 -4.65 -11.42
C ASP A 78 -18.12 -3.76 -12.67
N LEU A 79 -16.96 -3.43 -13.23
CA LEU A 79 -16.87 -2.92 -14.60
C LEU A 79 -16.94 -4.11 -15.56
N ILE A 80 -17.99 -4.14 -16.38
CA ILE A 80 -18.17 -5.10 -17.47
C ILE A 80 -17.31 -4.67 -18.65
N ILE A 81 -16.45 -5.57 -19.10
CA ILE A 81 -15.65 -5.43 -20.31
C ILE A 81 -16.16 -6.44 -21.34
N ALA A 82 -16.50 -5.93 -22.51
CA ALA A 82 -17.03 -6.73 -23.61
C ALA A 82 -16.57 -6.14 -24.94
N ASN A 83 -16.31 -6.99 -25.94
CA ASN A 83 -15.86 -6.55 -27.26
C ASN A 83 -14.62 -5.63 -27.26
N GLY A 84 -13.76 -5.74 -26.24
CA GLY A 84 -12.54 -4.94 -26.13
C GLY A 84 -12.77 -3.50 -25.66
N VAL A 85 -13.95 -3.20 -25.10
CA VAL A 85 -14.30 -1.88 -24.58
C VAL A 85 -14.86 -1.98 -23.17
N ARG A 86 -14.84 -0.86 -22.45
CA ARG A 86 -15.57 -0.69 -21.19
C ARG A 86 -17.05 -0.63 -21.54
N PHE A 87 -17.81 -1.65 -21.16
CA PHE A 87 -19.17 -1.83 -21.67
C PHE A 87 -20.22 -1.19 -20.75
N ALA A 88 -20.20 -1.56 -19.47
CA ALA A 88 -21.14 -1.05 -18.49
C ALA A 88 -20.62 -1.28 -17.08
N TRP A 89 -21.22 -0.63 -16.11
CA TRP A 89 -21.09 -0.94 -14.69
C TRP A 89 -22.26 -1.80 -14.25
N LEU A 90 -21.96 -2.86 -13.50
CA LEU A 90 -22.92 -3.67 -12.77
C LEU A 90 -22.69 -3.45 -11.28
N TRP A 91 -23.71 -3.05 -10.54
CA TRP A 91 -23.60 -2.90 -9.09
C TRP A 91 -24.87 -3.33 -8.38
N PHE A 92 -24.72 -3.82 -7.14
CA PHE A 92 -25.82 -4.22 -6.29
C PHE A 92 -26.16 -3.11 -5.30
N ASP A 93 -27.43 -2.73 -5.25
CA ASP A 93 -27.96 -1.78 -4.26
C ASP A 93 -28.38 -2.53 -3.00
N PRO A 94 -27.69 -2.38 -1.86
CA PRO A 94 -28.04 -3.08 -0.63
C PRO A 94 -29.35 -2.60 0.00
N VAL A 95 -29.83 -1.40 -0.35
CA VAL A 95 -31.09 -0.85 0.16
C VAL A 95 -32.25 -1.36 -0.67
N ALA A 96 -32.18 -1.18 -1.99
CA ALA A 96 -33.22 -1.64 -2.91
C ALA A 96 -33.18 -3.15 -3.19
N ARG A 97 -32.13 -3.83 -2.71
CA ARG A 97 -31.83 -5.26 -2.90
C ARG A 97 -31.96 -5.73 -4.35
N LYS A 98 -31.44 -4.92 -5.27
CA LYS A 98 -31.49 -5.20 -6.72
C LYS A 98 -30.18 -4.85 -7.39
N PHE A 99 -29.90 -5.55 -8.49
CA PHE A 99 -28.82 -5.18 -9.40
C PHE A 99 -29.24 -4.01 -10.28
N ASN A 100 -28.29 -3.10 -10.50
CA ASN A 100 -28.42 -1.98 -11.41
C ASN A 100 -27.31 -2.04 -12.45
N LEU A 101 -27.63 -1.55 -13.64
CA LEU A 101 -26.71 -1.48 -14.76
C LEU A 101 -26.60 -0.04 -15.26
N ASP A 102 -25.39 0.37 -15.59
CA ASP A 102 -25.11 1.72 -16.07
C ASP A 102 -24.12 1.68 -17.24
N LEU A 103 -24.56 2.12 -18.42
CA LEU A 103 -23.82 1.99 -19.67
C LEU A 103 -22.67 2.99 -19.77
N GLU A 104 -21.53 2.50 -20.26
CA GLU A 104 -20.44 3.34 -20.73
C GLU A 104 -20.68 3.76 -22.19
N ALA A 105 -20.17 4.93 -22.59
CA ALA A 105 -20.38 5.45 -23.94
C ALA A 105 -19.78 4.53 -25.03
N GLU A 106 -18.71 3.79 -24.70
CA GLU A 106 -18.05 2.84 -25.60
C GLU A 106 -18.94 1.63 -25.97
N ALA A 107 -20.01 1.35 -25.22
CA ALA A 107 -20.98 0.30 -25.55
C ALA A 107 -21.98 0.68 -26.64
N LEU A 108 -22.22 1.97 -26.85
CA LEU A 108 -23.24 2.48 -27.79
C LEU A 108 -23.13 1.90 -29.22
N PRO A 109 -21.94 1.76 -29.85
CA PRO A 109 -21.81 1.16 -31.17
C PRO A 109 -22.45 -0.24 -31.28
N TYR A 110 -22.52 -0.98 -30.16
CA TYR A 110 -23.05 -2.34 -30.10
C TYR A 110 -24.55 -2.40 -29.76
N LEU A 111 -25.15 -1.27 -29.37
CA LEU A 111 -26.53 -1.19 -28.87
C LEU A 111 -27.47 -0.43 -29.81
N ILE A 112 -27.06 0.74 -30.34
CA ILE A 112 -27.98 1.70 -31.00
C ILE A 112 -28.68 1.18 -32.26
N GLY A 113 -28.13 0.16 -32.93
CA GLY A 113 -28.77 -0.47 -34.10
C GLY A 113 -29.73 -1.61 -33.78
N LYS A 114 -29.86 -1.98 -32.50
CA LYS A 114 -30.65 -3.13 -32.02
C LYS A 114 -31.57 -2.77 -30.85
N ALA A 115 -31.35 -1.64 -30.19
CA ALA A 115 -32.18 -1.20 -29.08
C ALA A 115 -33.58 -0.79 -29.59
N GLU A 116 -34.61 -1.41 -29.02
CA GLU A 116 -36.03 -1.22 -29.36
C GLU A 116 -36.73 -0.28 -28.38
N LYS A 117 -36.21 -0.17 -27.16
CA LYS A 117 -36.74 0.66 -26.07
C LYS A 117 -35.62 1.26 -25.23
N GLY A 118 -35.96 2.14 -24.27
CA GLY A 118 -34.98 2.78 -23.40
C GLY A 118 -34.13 3.86 -24.10
N ILE A 119 -34.64 4.41 -25.21
CA ILE A 119 -34.03 5.50 -25.98
C ILE A 119 -34.85 6.77 -25.78
N ILE A 120 -34.19 7.89 -25.44
CA ILE A 120 -34.80 9.21 -25.37
C ILE A 120 -34.26 10.06 -26.52
N ASP A 121 -35.14 10.65 -27.33
CA ASP A 121 -34.81 11.56 -28.40
C ASP A 121 -34.89 12.99 -27.88
N LEU A 122 -33.76 13.54 -27.47
CA LEU A 122 -33.69 14.85 -26.81
C LEU A 122 -34.21 16.00 -27.69
N GLU A 123 -34.24 15.85 -29.02
CA GLU A 123 -34.85 16.87 -29.90
C GLU A 123 -36.38 16.90 -29.77
N LYS A 124 -37.00 15.75 -29.50
CA LYS A 124 -38.46 15.61 -29.35
C LYS A 124 -38.90 15.74 -27.90
N ASP A 125 -38.14 15.10 -27.00
CA ASP A 125 -38.50 14.90 -25.61
C ASP A 125 -38.05 16.06 -24.70
N ALA A 126 -37.13 16.91 -25.16
CA ALA A 126 -36.62 18.06 -24.41
C ALA A 126 -36.43 19.30 -25.32
N PRO A 127 -37.51 19.92 -25.81
CA PRO A 127 -37.40 21.08 -26.69
C PRO A 127 -36.74 22.27 -25.98
N GLY A 128 -35.92 23.03 -26.72
CA GLY A 128 -35.27 24.25 -26.20
C GLY A 128 -33.97 24.04 -25.43
N LEU A 129 -33.27 22.92 -25.67
CA LEU A 129 -31.96 22.68 -25.06
C LEU A 129 -30.93 23.77 -25.43
N PRO A 130 -30.09 24.20 -24.48
CA PRO A 130 -29.08 25.23 -24.73
C PRO A 130 -28.03 24.77 -25.76
N GLU A 131 -27.57 25.70 -26.60
CA GLU A 131 -26.45 25.43 -27.51
C GLU A 131 -25.15 25.15 -26.74
N GLY A 132 -24.33 24.20 -27.23
CA GLY A 132 -23.05 23.81 -26.63
C GLY A 132 -23.00 22.40 -26.01
N ARG A 133 -22.02 22.15 -25.13
CA ARG A 133 -21.79 20.84 -24.50
C ARG A 133 -22.95 20.49 -23.54
N LEU A 134 -23.57 19.33 -23.73
CA LEU A 134 -24.69 18.86 -22.91
C LEU A 134 -24.29 17.83 -21.84
N GLY A 135 -23.10 17.23 -21.95
CA GLY A 135 -22.60 16.29 -20.94
C GLY A 135 -22.55 16.92 -19.55
N GLY A 136 -23.00 16.18 -18.54
CA GLY A 136 -23.15 16.60 -17.15
C GLY A 136 -24.47 17.31 -16.80
N LYS A 137 -25.26 17.76 -17.79
CA LYS A 137 -26.50 18.52 -17.55
C LYS A 137 -27.67 17.61 -17.16
N LYS A 138 -28.54 18.11 -16.29
CA LYS A 138 -29.85 17.51 -15.96
C LYS A 138 -30.94 18.24 -16.76
N VAL A 139 -31.76 17.48 -17.48
CA VAL A 139 -32.75 17.99 -18.42
C VAL A 139 -34.10 17.34 -18.11
N LYS A 140 -35.18 18.13 -18.05
CA LYS A 140 -36.53 17.58 -17.95
C LYS A 140 -36.96 17.03 -19.31
N VAL A 141 -37.54 15.83 -19.31
CA VAL A 141 -38.00 15.17 -20.53
C VAL A 141 -39.50 14.91 -20.45
N THR A 142 -40.19 14.96 -21.58
CA THR A 142 -41.64 14.72 -21.69
C THR A 142 -41.98 13.26 -21.98
N THR A 143 -40.97 12.38 -22.09
CA THR A 143 -41.14 10.98 -22.46
C THR A 143 -42.03 10.23 -21.47
N THR A 144 -43.00 9.49 -21.99
CA THR A 144 -43.89 8.60 -21.23
C THR A 144 -43.60 7.14 -21.59
N GLY A 145 -43.69 6.22 -20.61
CA GLY A 145 -43.50 4.78 -20.84
C GLY A 145 -42.06 4.25 -20.73
N ILE A 146 -41.07 5.10 -20.41
CA ILE A 146 -39.72 4.67 -20.04
C ILE A 146 -39.58 4.75 -18.53
N SER A 147 -39.25 3.63 -17.88
CA SER A 147 -39.03 3.61 -16.43
C SER A 147 -37.72 4.31 -16.06
N ASP A 148 -37.57 4.71 -14.80
CA ASP A 148 -36.32 5.24 -14.28
C ASP A 148 -35.15 4.25 -14.47
N GLY A 149 -33.95 4.79 -14.66
CA GLY A 149 -32.71 4.04 -14.91
C GLY A 149 -31.91 4.51 -16.11
N VAL A 150 -30.91 3.72 -16.51
CA VAL A 150 -29.99 4.04 -17.63
C VAL A 150 -30.73 4.19 -18.96
N VAL A 151 -30.48 5.20 -19.76
CA VAL A 151 -31.09 5.39 -21.09
C VAL A 151 -30.03 5.66 -22.15
N ILE A 152 -30.34 5.28 -23.39
CA ILE A 152 -29.61 5.78 -24.55
C ILE A 152 -30.22 7.12 -24.94
N LEU A 153 -29.37 8.12 -25.15
CA LEU A 153 -29.76 9.44 -25.58
C LEU A 153 -29.47 9.58 -27.06
N ARG A 154 -30.41 10.13 -27.80
CA ARG A 154 -30.21 10.59 -29.19
C ARG A 154 -30.41 12.09 -29.22
N TYR A 155 -29.48 12.80 -29.86
CA TYR A 155 -29.60 14.23 -30.11
C TYR A 155 -28.89 14.58 -31.41
N LYS A 156 -29.64 15.04 -32.42
CA LYS A 156 -29.13 15.24 -33.77
C LYS A 156 -28.50 13.94 -34.30
N ASN A 157 -27.25 14.01 -34.77
CA ASN A 157 -26.47 12.86 -35.25
C ASN A 157 -25.56 12.26 -34.17
N LYS A 158 -25.82 12.53 -32.89
CA LYS A 158 -25.02 12.03 -31.76
C LYS A 158 -25.84 11.11 -30.87
N TYR A 159 -25.12 10.19 -30.22
CA TYR A 159 -25.65 9.26 -29.24
C TYR A 159 -24.93 9.41 -27.91
N GLY A 160 -25.60 9.07 -26.83
CA GLY A 160 -25.06 9.17 -25.49
C GLY A 160 -25.69 8.20 -24.52
N THR A 161 -25.19 8.22 -23.29
CA THR A 161 -25.79 7.53 -22.16
C THR A 161 -26.27 8.55 -21.13
N GLY A 162 -27.32 8.20 -20.39
CA GLY A 162 -27.87 9.04 -19.33
C GLY A 162 -28.62 8.24 -18.29
N ILE A 163 -29.02 8.88 -17.20
CA ILE A 163 -29.85 8.27 -16.16
C ILE A 163 -31.15 9.07 -16.07
N LEU A 164 -32.28 8.41 -16.38
CA LEU A 164 -33.62 8.94 -16.19
C LEU A 164 -34.04 8.73 -14.73
N LYS A 165 -34.45 9.81 -14.06
CA LYS A 165 -35.00 9.78 -12.71
C LYS A 165 -36.05 10.89 -12.56
N ASP A 166 -37.24 10.54 -12.09
CA ASP A 166 -38.32 11.50 -11.80
C ASP A 166 -38.62 12.46 -12.98
N GLY A 167 -38.73 11.91 -14.20
CA GLY A 167 -39.02 12.70 -15.42
C GLY A 167 -37.88 13.64 -15.86
N SER A 168 -36.67 13.47 -15.30
CA SER A 168 -35.49 14.22 -15.69
C SER A 168 -34.35 13.27 -16.04
N VAL A 169 -33.63 13.53 -17.14
CA VAL A 169 -32.45 12.77 -17.52
C VAL A 169 -31.17 13.54 -17.21
N ARG A 170 -30.23 12.89 -16.53
CA ARG A 170 -28.85 13.37 -16.40
C ARG A 170 -28.03 12.84 -17.57
N ILE A 171 -27.62 13.73 -18.47
CA ILE A 171 -26.81 13.42 -19.64
C ILE A 171 -25.38 13.18 -19.17
N LYS A 172 -24.81 12.00 -19.41
CA LYS A 172 -23.39 11.76 -19.10
C LYS A 172 -22.51 12.35 -20.19
N GLU A 173 -22.73 11.91 -21.41
CA GLU A 173 -21.95 12.30 -22.59
C GLU A 173 -22.80 12.17 -23.86
N LEU A 174 -22.45 12.92 -24.92
CA LEU A 174 -22.98 12.76 -26.27
C LEU A 174 -21.80 12.75 -27.26
N ILE A 175 -21.65 11.64 -27.97
CA ILE A 175 -20.59 11.37 -28.93
C ILE A 175 -21.15 11.00 -30.30
N SER A 176 -20.36 11.20 -31.35
CA SER A 176 -20.70 10.70 -32.69
C SER A 176 -20.41 9.20 -32.74
N VAL A 177 -21.43 8.39 -32.97
CA VAL A 177 -21.33 6.91 -32.93
C VAL A 177 -22.00 6.31 -34.15
N SER A 178 -21.35 5.32 -34.76
CA SER A 178 -21.95 4.50 -35.81
C SER A 178 -22.19 3.07 -35.31
N PRO A 179 -23.33 2.43 -35.66
CA PRO A 179 -23.62 1.07 -35.25
C PRO A 179 -22.65 0.07 -35.90
N ILE A 180 -22.12 -0.85 -35.10
CA ILE A 180 -21.31 -1.97 -35.58
C ILE A 180 -22.26 -3.10 -36.00
N LYS A 181 -22.23 -3.45 -37.29
CA LYS A 181 -23.12 -4.47 -37.87
C LYS A 181 -22.77 -5.89 -37.40
N SER A 182 -21.49 -6.23 -37.30
CA SER A 182 -21.04 -7.54 -36.83
C SER A 182 -19.61 -7.50 -36.27
N LYS A 183 -19.31 -8.40 -35.33
CA LYS A 183 -17.98 -8.63 -34.75
C LYS A 183 -17.84 -10.13 -34.45
N ALA A 184 -16.61 -10.64 -34.41
CA ALA A 184 -16.36 -12.03 -34.01
C ALA A 184 -16.96 -12.30 -32.62
N ASN A 185 -17.63 -13.45 -32.45
CA ASN A 185 -18.26 -13.84 -31.19
C ASN A 185 -17.68 -15.17 -30.69
N PRO A 186 -16.40 -15.16 -30.26
CA PRO A 186 -15.67 -16.37 -29.85
C PRO A 186 -16.24 -16.96 -28.56
N SER A 187 -15.93 -18.21 -28.32
CA SER A 187 -16.18 -18.96 -27.10
C SER A 187 -15.04 -18.80 -26.09
N TRP A 188 -15.26 -19.24 -24.83
CA TRP A 188 -14.18 -19.28 -23.85
C TRP A 188 -13.11 -20.32 -24.24
N GLU A 189 -13.50 -21.40 -24.92
CA GLU A 189 -12.60 -22.41 -25.49
C GLU A 189 -11.63 -21.77 -26.49
N ASP A 190 -12.13 -20.91 -27.40
CA ASP A 190 -11.29 -20.15 -28.33
C ASP A 190 -10.28 -19.26 -27.58
N ALA A 191 -10.73 -18.58 -26.52
CA ALA A 191 -9.87 -17.72 -25.71
C ALA A 191 -8.77 -18.52 -24.98
N VAL A 192 -9.11 -19.69 -24.44
CA VAL A 192 -8.16 -20.61 -23.80
C VAL A 192 -7.13 -21.10 -24.81
N GLU A 193 -7.54 -21.51 -26.01
CA GLU A 193 -6.64 -21.96 -27.07
C GLU A 193 -5.60 -20.89 -27.40
N LYS A 194 -6.02 -19.63 -27.62
CA LYS A 194 -5.12 -18.53 -27.95
C LYS A 194 -4.20 -18.11 -26.80
N ASN A 195 -4.55 -18.43 -25.55
CA ASN A 195 -3.74 -18.16 -24.36
C ASN A 195 -2.94 -19.37 -23.86
N ALA A 196 -3.09 -20.56 -24.47
CA ALA A 196 -2.56 -21.83 -23.97
C ALA A 196 -1.05 -21.80 -23.69
N PHE A 197 -0.27 -21.13 -24.54
CA PHE A 197 1.18 -20.99 -24.34
C PHE A 197 1.52 -20.25 -23.04
N HIS A 198 0.83 -19.14 -22.77
CA HIS A 198 1.06 -18.33 -21.56
C HIS A 198 0.62 -19.08 -20.30
N ILE A 199 -0.53 -19.75 -20.35
CA ILE A 199 -1.05 -20.56 -19.24
C ILE A 199 -0.06 -21.68 -18.88
N LYS A 200 0.46 -22.42 -19.89
CA LYS A 200 1.48 -23.45 -19.68
C LYS A 200 2.77 -22.90 -19.06
N ASN A 201 3.17 -21.68 -19.43
CA ASN A 201 4.34 -21.03 -18.82
C ASN A 201 4.10 -20.67 -17.35
N MET A 202 2.92 -20.12 -17.04
CA MET A 202 2.54 -19.78 -15.68
C MET A 202 2.52 -21.02 -14.79
N GLU A 203 1.96 -22.13 -15.27
CA GLU A 203 2.00 -23.42 -14.58
C GLU A 203 3.43 -23.90 -14.32
N ARG A 204 4.29 -23.91 -15.35
CA ARG A 204 5.70 -24.35 -15.19
C ARG A 204 6.43 -23.55 -14.12
N ASN A 205 6.17 -22.24 -14.05
CA ASN A 205 6.76 -21.38 -13.03
C ASN A 205 6.24 -21.72 -11.62
N ALA A 206 4.93 -21.92 -11.47
CA ALA A 206 4.32 -22.28 -10.19
C ALA A 206 4.79 -23.66 -9.68
N VAL A 207 4.86 -24.67 -10.56
CA VAL A 207 5.40 -26.01 -10.23
C VAL A 207 6.86 -25.92 -9.79
N ARG A 208 7.67 -25.14 -10.52
CA ARG A 208 9.08 -24.93 -10.18
C ARG A 208 9.25 -24.23 -8.84
N GLU A 209 8.42 -23.25 -8.54
CA GLU A 209 8.45 -22.53 -7.27
C GLU A 209 8.12 -23.45 -6.09
N ILE A 210 7.14 -24.36 -6.23
CA ILE A 210 6.86 -25.38 -5.22
C ILE A 210 8.05 -26.31 -5.03
N ARG A 211 8.62 -26.86 -6.12
CA ARG A 211 9.75 -27.80 -6.04
C ARG A 211 11.00 -27.20 -5.38
N GLN A 212 11.24 -25.90 -5.58
CA GLN A 212 12.40 -25.24 -4.98
C GLN A 212 12.25 -25.04 -3.47
N ASN A 213 11.04 -24.83 -3.00
CA ASN A 213 10.78 -24.54 -1.58
C ASN A 213 10.37 -25.79 -0.79
N ALA A 214 9.92 -26.86 -1.45
CA ALA A 214 9.55 -28.13 -0.82
C ALA A 214 10.60 -28.65 0.19
N PRO A 215 11.93 -28.55 -0.05
CA PRO A 215 12.93 -29.01 0.91
C PRO A 215 13.06 -28.18 2.20
N LEU A 216 12.42 -27.00 2.30
CA LEU A 216 12.55 -26.11 3.46
C LEU A 216 11.91 -26.68 4.72
N LYS A 217 10.96 -27.60 4.59
CA LYS A 217 10.26 -28.26 5.70
C LYS A 217 10.17 -29.76 5.44
N PRO A 218 10.16 -30.60 6.49
CA PRO A 218 10.17 -32.05 6.34
C PRO A 218 8.89 -32.60 5.68
N ARG A 219 7.78 -31.85 5.77
CA ARG A 219 6.48 -32.21 5.20
C ARG A 219 5.96 -31.09 4.31
N VAL A 220 5.31 -31.45 3.20
CA VAL A 220 4.68 -30.49 2.29
C VAL A 220 3.23 -30.89 2.08
N ASN A 221 2.31 -29.96 2.31
CA ASN A 221 0.88 -30.18 2.10
C ASN A 221 0.26 -28.99 1.34
N CYS A 222 -0.96 -29.18 0.86
CA CYS A 222 -1.73 -28.14 0.20
C CYS A 222 -2.96 -27.76 1.03
N SER A 223 -3.14 -26.47 1.32
CA SER A 223 -4.40 -26.00 1.90
C SER A 223 -5.46 -25.90 0.81
N PHE A 224 -6.49 -26.71 0.94
CA PHE A 224 -7.60 -26.77 0.00
C PHE A 224 -8.84 -26.11 0.61
N SER A 225 -9.41 -25.10 -0.05
CA SER A 225 -10.60 -24.38 0.45
C SER A 225 -11.89 -24.76 -0.29
N GLY A 226 -11.80 -25.62 -1.30
CA GLY A 226 -12.94 -25.93 -2.19
C GLY A 226 -13.22 -24.86 -3.24
N GLY A 227 -12.40 -23.80 -3.35
CA GLY A 227 -12.55 -22.74 -4.35
C GLY A 227 -11.73 -22.97 -5.63
N LYS A 228 -11.86 -22.07 -6.60
CA LYS A 228 -11.11 -22.09 -7.87
C LYS A 228 -9.60 -22.03 -7.65
N ASP A 229 -9.17 -21.18 -6.71
CA ASP A 229 -7.77 -20.88 -6.47
C ASP A 229 -7.08 -22.10 -5.82
N SER A 230 -7.71 -22.71 -4.81
CA SER A 230 -7.20 -23.94 -4.20
C SER A 230 -7.23 -25.13 -5.15
N THR A 231 -8.17 -25.18 -6.09
CA THR A 231 -8.23 -26.23 -7.12
C THR A 231 -7.07 -26.13 -8.09
N ALA A 232 -6.77 -24.92 -8.57
CA ALA A 232 -5.61 -24.68 -9.42
C ALA A 232 -4.32 -25.03 -8.67
N VAL A 233 -4.17 -24.54 -7.44
CA VAL A 233 -3.00 -24.84 -6.60
C VAL A 233 -2.86 -26.32 -6.33
N TRP A 234 -3.94 -27.04 -6.02
CA TRP A 234 -3.87 -28.48 -5.77
C TRP A 234 -3.40 -29.25 -7.00
N ASN A 235 -3.87 -28.90 -8.20
CA ASN A 235 -3.36 -29.51 -9.44
C ASN A 235 -1.87 -29.23 -9.66
N ILE A 236 -1.44 -27.99 -9.43
CA ILE A 236 -0.04 -27.57 -9.58
C ILE A 236 0.84 -28.27 -8.53
N ALA A 237 0.39 -28.38 -7.28
CA ALA A 237 1.08 -29.05 -6.19
C ALA A 237 1.28 -30.55 -6.47
N LYS A 238 0.24 -31.23 -6.99
CA LYS A 238 0.35 -32.62 -7.45
C LYS A 238 1.42 -32.78 -8.53
N LYS A 239 1.48 -31.88 -9.50
CA LYS A 239 2.55 -31.86 -10.53
C LYS A 239 3.94 -31.59 -9.96
N ALA A 240 4.01 -30.89 -8.83
CA ALA A 240 5.25 -30.64 -8.11
C ALA A 240 5.70 -31.83 -7.25
N GLY A 241 4.85 -32.84 -7.04
CA GLY A 241 5.15 -34.04 -6.24
C GLY A 241 4.51 -34.04 -4.86
N VAL A 242 3.62 -33.09 -4.55
CA VAL A 242 2.90 -33.03 -3.28
C VAL A 242 1.73 -33.99 -3.30
N THR A 243 1.65 -34.87 -2.30
CA THR A 243 0.64 -35.93 -2.19
C THR A 243 -0.44 -35.64 -1.16
N GLU A 244 -0.27 -34.60 -0.35
CA GLU A 244 -1.16 -34.31 0.77
C GLU A 244 -1.87 -32.98 0.59
N ALA A 245 -3.16 -32.98 0.87
CA ALA A 245 -3.97 -31.77 0.96
C ALA A 245 -4.99 -31.93 2.08
N PHE A 246 -5.32 -30.82 2.73
CA PHE A 246 -6.33 -30.80 3.78
C PHE A 246 -7.33 -29.68 3.54
N PHE A 247 -8.56 -29.92 3.99
CA PHE A 247 -9.65 -28.95 4.06
C PHE A 247 -10.16 -28.90 5.49
N ILE A 248 -10.38 -27.68 5.99
CA ILE A 248 -10.93 -27.47 7.34
C ILE A 248 -12.43 -27.27 7.21
N ASP A 249 -13.20 -28.26 7.64
CA ASP A 249 -14.65 -28.21 7.65
C ASP A 249 -15.13 -27.42 8.86
N THR A 250 -15.69 -26.24 8.62
CA THR A 250 -16.23 -25.39 9.70
C THR A 250 -17.63 -25.79 10.12
N GLY A 251 -18.28 -26.68 9.35
CA GLY A 251 -19.70 -26.98 9.43
C GLY A 251 -20.61 -25.86 8.93
N LEU A 252 -20.04 -24.85 8.25
CA LEU A 252 -20.76 -23.70 7.70
C LEU A 252 -20.57 -23.57 6.19
N GLU A 253 -19.92 -24.52 5.54
CA GLU A 253 -19.79 -24.56 4.10
C GLU A 253 -21.08 -25.04 3.43
N PHE A 254 -21.23 -24.70 2.16
CA PHE A 254 -22.34 -25.21 1.35
C PHE A 254 -22.23 -26.73 1.17
N PRO A 255 -23.35 -27.47 1.12
CA PRO A 255 -23.35 -28.90 0.81
C PRO A 255 -22.56 -29.22 -0.46
N GLU A 256 -22.72 -28.44 -1.53
CA GLU A 256 -21.98 -28.62 -2.79
C GLU A 256 -20.48 -28.36 -2.64
N THR A 257 -20.07 -27.51 -1.69
CA THR A 257 -18.65 -27.30 -1.40
C THR A 257 -18.07 -28.50 -0.69
N ILE A 258 -18.78 -29.08 0.28
CA ILE A 258 -18.36 -30.31 0.95
C ILE A 258 -18.29 -31.48 -0.03
N ASP A 259 -19.30 -31.64 -0.89
CA ASP A 259 -19.32 -32.69 -1.91
C ASP A 259 -18.20 -32.51 -2.93
N PHE A 260 -17.94 -31.25 -3.35
CA PHE A 260 -16.81 -30.93 -4.22
C PHE A 260 -15.48 -31.26 -3.54
N VAL A 261 -15.25 -30.87 -2.29
CA VAL A 261 -14.02 -31.18 -1.55
C VAL A 261 -13.81 -32.69 -1.44
N LYS A 262 -14.85 -33.46 -1.10
CA LYS A 262 -14.80 -34.93 -1.06
C LYS A 262 -14.41 -35.54 -2.41
N SER A 263 -14.86 -34.96 -3.52
CA SER A 263 -14.49 -35.41 -4.86
C SER A 263 -13.01 -35.18 -5.23
N GLN A 264 -12.29 -34.35 -4.48
CA GLN A 264 -10.89 -33.98 -4.77
C GLN A 264 -9.85 -34.80 -4.00
N ASP A 265 -10.29 -35.81 -3.24
CA ASP A 265 -9.43 -36.68 -2.42
C ASP A 265 -8.55 -35.89 -1.43
N VAL A 266 -9.21 -35.02 -0.66
CA VAL A 266 -8.60 -34.12 0.31
C VAL A 266 -9.01 -34.53 1.72
N GLU A 267 -8.05 -34.53 2.66
CA GLU A 267 -8.31 -34.84 4.06
C GLU A 267 -9.26 -33.81 4.69
N LEU A 268 -10.32 -34.29 5.35
CA LEU A 268 -11.28 -33.45 6.06
C LEU A 268 -10.88 -33.32 7.53
N ILE A 269 -10.39 -32.16 7.92
CA ILE A 269 -10.15 -31.80 9.31
C ILE A 269 -11.46 -31.29 9.90
N GLN A 270 -12.02 -32.04 10.85
CA GLN A 270 -13.31 -31.70 11.46
C GLN A 270 -13.22 -30.49 12.39
N LYS A 271 -14.34 -29.77 12.53
CA LYS A 271 -14.48 -28.61 13.41
C LYS A 271 -14.15 -28.90 14.87
N ALA A 272 -13.54 -27.93 15.53
CA ALA A 272 -13.42 -27.84 16.98
C ALA A 272 -14.31 -26.69 17.47
N GLY A 273 -15.59 -26.98 17.73
CA GLY A 273 -16.56 -26.02 18.27
C GLY A 273 -17.89 -25.98 17.54
N ASP A 274 -18.87 -25.28 18.14
CA ASP A 274 -20.21 -25.07 17.60
C ASP A 274 -20.44 -23.58 17.32
N PHE A 275 -20.54 -23.22 16.04
CA PHE A 275 -20.83 -21.85 15.60
C PHE A 275 -22.13 -21.32 16.21
N TRP A 276 -23.19 -22.12 16.20
CA TRP A 276 -24.52 -21.66 16.60
C TRP A 276 -24.60 -21.45 18.10
N GLN A 277 -23.85 -22.21 18.90
CA GLN A 277 -23.72 -21.91 20.32
C GLN A 277 -22.86 -20.66 20.57
N ALA A 278 -21.77 -20.49 19.82
CA ALA A 278 -20.86 -19.37 19.98
C ALA A 278 -21.49 -18.04 19.57
N VAL A 279 -22.25 -18.01 18.47
CA VAL A 279 -22.84 -16.79 17.90
C VAL A 279 -23.92 -16.18 18.81
N GLU A 280 -24.67 -16.99 19.57
CA GLU A 280 -25.63 -16.48 20.58
C GLU A 280 -24.95 -15.60 21.62
N LYS A 281 -23.71 -15.95 21.98
CA LYS A 281 -22.94 -15.25 23.01
C LYS A 281 -22.03 -14.16 22.46
N ALA A 282 -21.45 -14.38 21.27
CA ALA A 282 -20.49 -13.48 20.64
C ALA A 282 -21.12 -12.47 19.66
N GLY A 283 -22.39 -12.65 19.30
CA GLY A 283 -23.03 -11.89 18.24
C GLY A 283 -22.51 -12.25 16.84
N PRO A 284 -23.05 -11.61 15.79
CA PRO A 284 -22.65 -11.90 14.42
C PRO A 284 -21.16 -11.57 14.18
N PRO A 285 -20.42 -12.38 13.40
CA PRO A 285 -19.05 -12.06 13.03
C PRO A 285 -18.99 -10.87 12.06
N GLY A 286 -17.93 -10.06 12.15
CA GLY A 286 -17.70 -8.91 11.26
C GLY A 286 -16.54 -9.12 10.27
N LYS A 287 -16.44 -8.30 9.21
CA LYS A 287 -15.33 -8.28 8.23
C LYS A 287 -14.00 -7.90 8.89
N ASP A 288 -14.09 -6.95 9.82
CA ASP A 288 -13.04 -6.42 10.70
C ASP A 288 -12.80 -7.28 11.94
N HIS A 289 -13.77 -8.13 12.33
CA HIS A 289 -13.64 -9.04 13.47
C HIS A 289 -14.21 -10.43 13.19
N ARG A 290 -13.46 -11.24 12.43
CA ARG A 290 -13.82 -12.61 12.04
C ARG A 290 -13.51 -13.64 13.14
N TRP A 291 -14.11 -13.50 14.32
CA TRP A 291 -13.90 -14.42 15.45
C TRP A 291 -14.21 -15.88 15.10
N CYS A 292 -15.17 -16.12 14.20
CA CYS A 292 -15.55 -17.45 13.75
C CYS A 292 -14.39 -18.18 13.04
N CYS A 293 -13.50 -17.47 12.33
CA CYS A 293 -12.31 -18.07 11.70
C CYS A 293 -11.31 -18.56 12.74
N LYS A 294 -11.15 -17.84 13.86
CA LYS A 294 -10.27 -18.28 14.96
C LYS A 294 -10.79 -19.59 15.56
N LEU A 295 -12.08 -19.62 15.89
CA LEU A 295 -12.74 -20.77 16.49
C LEU A 295 -12.77 -21.99 15.55
N LEU A 296 -13.27 -21.81 14.32
CA LEU A 296 -13.64 -22.92 13.45
C LEU A 296 -12.58 -23.28 12.42
N LYS A 297 -11.57 -22.42 12.16
CA LYS A 297 -10.49 -22.70 11.20
C LYS A 297 -9.12 -22.81 11.85
N LEU A 298 -8.69 -21.76 12.55
CA LEU A 298 -7.33 -21.69 13.07
C LEU A 298 -7.08 -22.67 14.23
N ASN A 299 -8.05 -22.84 15.14
CA ASN A 299 -7.93 -23.79 16.25
C ASN A 299 -7.84 -25.25 15.77
N PRO A 300 -8.76 -25.77 14.92
CA PRO A 300 -8.62 -27.11 14.34
C PRO A 300 -7.31 -27.31 13.61
N LEU A 301 -6.87 -26.31 12.84
CA LEU A 301 -5.59 -26.36 12.14
C LEU A 301 -4.41 -26.45 13.12
N LYS A 302 -4.43 -25.69 14.22
CA LYS A 302 -3.39 -25.76 15.25
C LYS A 302 -3.30 -27.15 15.88
N VAL A 303 -4.44 -27.75 16.21
CA VAL A 303 -4.50 -29.11 16.77
C VAL A 303 -3.94 -30.12 15.76
N HIS A 304 -4.41 -30.09 14.52
CA HIS A 304 -3.91 -30.98 13.47
C HIS A 304 -2.39 -30.82 13.26
N LEU A 305 -1.88 -29.59 13.21
CA LEU A 305 -0.47 -29.34 12.98
C LEU A 305 0.44 -29.80 14.14
N ASN A 306 -0.06 -29.78 15.38
CA ASN A 306 0.67 -30.35 16.52
C ASN A 306 0.89 -31.87 16.35
N ASP A 307 -0.07 -32.56 15.74
CA ASP A 307 0.05 -34.00 15.48
C ASP A 307 0.92 -34.28 14.24
N THR A 308 0.88 -33.41 13.22
CA THR A 308 1.60 -33.62 11.95
C THR A 308 3.04 -33.12 11.93
N GLY A 309 3.42 -32.20 12.82
CA GLY A 309 4.73 -31.55 12.85
C GLY A 309 4.89 -30.41 11.85
N GLU A 310 6.13 -29.95 11.67
CA GLU A 310 6.44 -28.81 10.80
C GLU A 310 6.14 -29.09 9.32
N CYS A 311 5.48 -28.13 8.66
CA CYS A 311 5.12 -28.28 7.25
C CYS A 311 5.27 -26.99 6.43
N LEU A 312 5.56 -27.17 5.14
CA LEU A 312 5.35 -26.18 4.11
C LEU A 312 3.93 -26.36 3.55
N THR A 313 3.06 -25.38 3.75
CA THR A 313 1.69 -25.39 3.24
C THR A 313 1.56 -24.52 1.99
N ILE A 314 1.17 -25.13 0.89
CA ILE A 314 0.92 -24.43 -0.37
C ILE A 314 -0.51 -23.88 -0.36
N GLN A 315 -0.68 -22.60 -0.69
CA GLN A 315 -1.95 -21.88 -0.59
C GLN A 315 -2.28 -21.08 -1.87
N GLY A 316 -3.56 -20.80 -2.06
CA GLY A 316 -4.11 -20.09 -3.23
C GLY A 316 -4.24 -18.58 -3.09
N ASN A 317 -3.45 -17.92 -2.26
CA ASN A 317 -3.58 -16.47 -2.05
C ASN A 317 -3.03 -15.68 -3.26
N ARG A 318 -3.70 -14.57 -3.63
CA ARG A 318 -3.37 -13.73 -4.80
C ARG A 318 -3.34 -12.24 -4.45
N TRP A 319 -2.41 -11.50 -5.06
CA TRP A 319 -2.25 -10.05 -4.89
C TRP A 319 -3.50 -9.26 -5.28
N TYR A 320 -4.12 -9.65 -6.38
CA TYR A 320 -5.24 -8.93 -6.98
C TYR A 320 -6.55 -9.08 -6.21
N GLU A 321 -6.66 -10.00 -5.25
CA GLU A 321 -7.94 -10.31 -4.60
C GLU A 321 -8.43 -9.19 -3.67
N SER A 322 -7.50 -8.50 -3.00
CA SER A 322 -7.76 -7.40 -2.08
C SER A 322 -6.51 -6.55 -1.83
N TRP A 323 -6.72 -5.30 -1.43
CA TRP A 323 -5.67 -4.35 -1.05
C TRP A 323 -4.68 -4.90 -0.01
N SER A 324 -5.19 -5.53 1.05
CA SER A 324 -4.35 -6.14 2.10
C SER A 324 -3.50 -7.32 1.64
N ARG A 325 -3.75 -7.85 0.44
CA ARG A 325 -3.02 -8.98 -0.14
C ARG A 325 -1.99 -8.52 -1.18
N ALA A 326 -1.94 -7.23 -1.49
CA ALA A 326 -1.07 -6.68 -2.52
C ALA A 326 0.42 -6.92 -2.28
N SER A 327 0.82 -6.95 -1.00
CA SER A 327 2.19 -7.12 -0.53
C SER A 327 2.54 -8.57 -0.14
N LEU A 328 1.68 -9.56 -0.42
CA LEU A 328 1.93 -10.95 -0.04
C LEU A 328 3.25 -11.45 -0.61
N GLU A 329 4.13 -11.88 0.30
CA GLU A 329 5.36 -12.57 -0.03
C GLU A 329 5.09 -13.95 -0.63
N ALA A 330 6.09 -14.49 -1.34
CA ALA A 330 6.01 -15.83 -1.91
C ALA A 330 5.91 -16.88 -0.80
N LEU A 331 6.84 -16.80 0.15
CA LEU A 331 6.91 -17.57 1.38
C LEU A 331 6.56 -16.66 2.54
N SER A 332 5.78 -17.15 3.50
CA SER A 332 5.53 -16.40 4.73
C SER A 332 5.32 -17.34 5.92
N GLN A 333 5.95 -17.02 7.05
CA GLN A 333 5.70 -17.75 8.29
C GLN A 333 4.26 -17.50 8.75
N ASN A 334 3.52 -18.54 9.15
CA ASN A 334 2.18 -18.34 9.70
C ASN A 334 2.30 -17.62 11.07
N PRO A 335 1.72 -16.42 11.23
CA PRO A 335 1.84 -15.64 12.48
C PRO A 335 1.10 -16.28 13.66
N THR A 336 0.19 -17.22 13.40
CA THR A 336 -0.62 -17.91 14.41
C THR A 336 -0.17 -19.35 14.69
N ASN A 337 0.74 -19.89 13.87
CA ASN A 337 1.27 -21.23 14.07
C ASN A 337 2.73 -21.33 13.57
N PRO A 338 3.73 -21.43 14.46
CA PRO A 338 5.14 -21.50 14.08
C PRO A 338 5.49 -22.77 13.28
N LEU A 339 4.69 -23.84 13.38
CA LEU A 339 4.91 -25.09 12.64
C LEU A 339 4.59 -24.98 11.14
N GLN A 340 3.98 -23.87 10.68
CA GLN A 340 3.50 -23.73 9.31
C GLN A 340 4.21 -22.60 8.56
N LEU A 341 4.96 -22.96 7.53
CA LEU A 341 5.48 -22.04 6.52
C LEU A 341 4.54 -22.05 5.31
N ASN A 342 4.04 -20.91 4.87
CA ASN A 342 3.10 -20.81 3.75
C ASN A 342 3.82 -20.49 2.45
N LEU A 343 3.40 -21.10 1.33
CA LEU A 343 3.86 -20.78 -0.03
C LEU A 343 2.67 -20.42 -0.93
N SER A 344 2.72 -19.27 -1.60
CA SER A 344 1.69 -18.82 -2.55
C SER A 344 2.22 -18.79 -3.99
N PRO A 345 2.18 -19.93 -4.74
CA PRO A 345 2.80 -20.05 -6.05
C PRO A 345 2.03 -19.35 -7.19
N ILE A 346 0.78 -18.96 -6.92
CA ILE A 346 -0.08 -18.23 -7.86
C ILE A 346 -0.31 -16.77 -7.45
N ARG A 347 0.50 -16.22 -6.53
CA ARG A 347 0.27 -14.87 -5.96
C ARG A 347 0.11 -13.77 -7.00
N SER A 348 0.78 -13.91 -8.15
CA SER A 348 0.73 -12.95 -9.26
C SER A 348 -0.39 -13.18 -10.26
N TRP A 349 -1.26 -14.17 -10.05
CA TRP A 349 -2.35 -14.51 -10.97
C TRP A 349 -3.61 -13.69 -10.63
N ARG A 350 -4.35 -13.30 -11.67
CA ARG A 350 -5.72 -12.76 -11.57
C ARG A 350 -6.71 -13.92 -11.57
N ALA A 351 -7.97 -13.66 -11.17
CA ALA A 351 -9.00 -14.70 -11.19
C ALA A 351 -9.23 -15.27 -12.60
N LEU A 352 -9.14 -14.43 -13.63
CA LEU A 352 -9.21 -14.83 -15.05
C LEU A 352 -8.09 -15.81 -15.41
N ASP A 353 -6.87 -15.56 -14.92
CA ASP A 353 -5.72 -16.42 -15.20
C ASP A 353 -5.92 -17.81 -14.58
N VAL A 354 -6.54 -17.87 -13.39
CA VAL A 354 -6.93 -19.11 -12.70
C VAL A 354 -7.98 -19.87 -13.50
N PHE A 355 -9.05 -19.21 -13.97
CA PHE A 355 -10.07 -19.89 -14.79
C PHE A 355 -9.52 -20.41 -16.11
N PHE A 356 -8.69 -19.62 -16.79
CA PHE A 356 -7.97 -20.06 -17.99
C PHE A 356 -7.13 -21.32 -17.73
N TYR A 357 -6.46 -21.39 -16.59
CA TYR A 357 -5.74 -22.58 -16.18
C TYR A 357 -6.66 -23.79 -15.95
N LEU A 358 -7.75 -23.61 -15.20
CA LEU A 358 -8.71 -24.67 -14.90
C LEU A 358 -9.32 -25.23 -16.19
N TRP A 359 -9.75 -24.37 -17.11
CA TRP A 359 -10.32 -24.78 -18.39
C TRP A 359 -9.30 -25.44 -19.31
N LEU A 360 -8.06 -24.93 -19.40
CA LEU A 360 -7.01 -25.57 -20.20
C LEU A 360 -6.66 -26.99 -19.68
N ARG A 361 -6.83 -27.21 -18.38
CA ARG A 361 -6.55 -28.49 -17.72
C ARG A 361 -7.80 -29.35 -17.52
N GLU A 362 -8.95 -28.90 -18.01
CA GLU A 362 -10.24 -29.58 -17.87
C GLU A 362 -10.54 -29.95 -16.40
N LEU A 363 -10.17 -29.05 -15.48
CA LEU A 363 -10.33 -29.29 -14.05
C LEU A 363 -11.72 -28.86 -13.60
N PRO A 364 -12.42 -29.68 -12.80
CA PRO A 364 -13.68 -29.27 -12.21
C PRO A 364 -13.40 -28.15 -11.20
N TYR A 365 -14.34 -27.24 -11.04
CA TYR A 365 -14.34 -26.26 -9.96
C TYR A 365 -15.70 -26.25 -9.29
N ASN A 366 -15.78 -25.61 -8.12
CA ASN A 366 -16.99 -25.58 -7.32
C ASN A 366 -18.19 -25.07 -8.16
N PRO A 367 -19.30 -25.83 -8.22
CA PRO A 367 -20.43 -25.50 -9.09
C PRO A 367 -21.14 -24.19 -8.70
N LEU A 368 -20.94 -23.69 -7.47
CA LEU A 368 -21.52 -22.44 -7.01
C LEU A 368 -21.01 -21.22 -7.79
N TYR A 369 -19.83 -21.29 -8.40
CA TYR A 369 -19.35 -20.23 -9.30
C TYR A 369 -20.28 -20.02 -10.49
N GLU A 370 -20.81 -21.10 -11.09
CA GLU A 370 -21.79 -21.01 -12.19
C GLU A 370 -23.16 -20.50 -11.73
N ARG A 371 -23.42 -20.53 -10.42
CA ARG A 371 -24.64 -20.03 -9.78
C ARG A 371 -24.51 -18.59 -9.27
N GLY A 372 -23.38 -17.92 -9.51
CA GLY A 372 -23.21 -16.49 -9.22
C GLY A 372 -22.47 -16.16 -7.92
N TYR A 373 -21.94 -17.16 -7.22
CA TYR A 373 -21.07 -16.95 -6.06
C TYR A 373 -19.64 -16.60 -6.51
N GLU A 374 -19.06 -15.55 -5.95
CA GLU A 374 -17.67 -15.16 -6.19
C GLU A 374 -16.72 -15.74 -5.16
N ARG A 375 -17.21 -15.91 -3.93
CA ARG A 375 -16.43 -16.40 -2.79
C ARG A 375 -17.01 -17.70 -2.29
N ILE A 376 -16.19 -18.74 -2.37
CA ILE A 376 -16.51 -20.06 -1.83
C ILE A 376 -15.90 -20.19 -0.44
N GLY A 377 -16.72 -20.58 0.52
CA GLY A 377 -16.38 -20.70 1.93
C GLY A 377 -17.64 -20.88 2.75
N CYS A 378 -17.66 -20.31 3.96
CA CYS A 378 -18.83 -20.37 4.83
C CYS A 378 -19.97 -19.50 4.27
N TYR A 379 -21.20 -20.02 4.16
CA TYR A 379 -22.34 -19.33 3.52
C TYR A 379 -22.82 -18.06 4.24
N LEU A 380 -22.47 -17.91 5.52
CA LEU A 380 -22.79 -16.75 6.36
C LEU A 380 -21.56 -15.88 6.67
N CYS A 381 -20.48 -16.04 5.91
CA CYS A 381 -19.25 -15.29 6.13
C CYS A 381 -19.52 -13.78 5.96
N PRO A 382 -19.09 -12.91 6.90
CA PRO A 382 -19.27 -11.47 6.73
C PRO A 382 -18.49 -10.92 5.53
N ALA A 383 -17.51 -11.66 5.01
CA ALA A 383 -16.76 -11.31 3.80
C ALA A 383 -17.51 -11.60 2.49
N MET A 384 -18.67 -12.26 2.53
CA MET A 384 -19.58 -12.40 1.38
C MET A 384 -20.32 -11.09 1.11
N LEU A 385 -20.72 -10.93 -0.15
CA LEU A 385 -21.49 -9.79 -0.63
C LEU A 385 -22.99 -10.00 -0.32
N GLU A 386 -23.73 -8.92 -0.09
CA GLU A 386 -25.20 -8.98 0.11
C GLU A 386 -25.91 -9.51 -1.13
N SER A 387 -25.36 -9.24 -2.31
CA SER A 387 -25.81 -9.87 -3.57
C SER A 387 -25.69 -11.41 -3.56
N GLU A 388 -24.67 -11.96 -2.90
CA GLU A 388 -24.52 -13.41 -2.74
C GLU A 388 -25.50 -13.95 -1.68
N LEU A 389 -25.84 -13.14 -0.67
CA LEU A 389 -26.88 -13.47 0.31
C LEU A 389 -28.29 -13.49 -0.32
N GLU A 390 -28.57 -12.60 -1.28
CA GLU A 390 -29.79 -12.69 -2.11
C GLU A 390 -29.84 -14.00 -2.90
N THR A 391 -28.69 -14.39 -3.47
CA THR A 391 -28.58 -15.67 -4.18
C THR A 391 -28.80 -16.85 -3.22
N LEU A 392 -28.33 -16.75 -1.97
CA LEU A 392 -28.57 -17.75 -0.93
C LEU A 392 -30.05 -17.91 -0.59
N ARG A 393 -30.81 -16.82 -0.47
CA ARG A 393 -32.26 -16.87 -0.18
C ARG A 393 -33.05 -17.65 -1.23
N VAL A 394 -32.59 -17.62 -2.48
CA VAL A 394 -33.23 -18.36 -3.58
C VAL A 394 -32.73 -19.80 -3.66
N THR A 395 -31.43 -20.02 -3.49
CA THR A 395 -30.80 -21.33 -3.73
C THR A 395 -30.82 -22.26 -2.51
N HIS A 396 -30.81 -21.68 -1.30
CA HIS A 396 -30.73 -22.38 -0.02
C HIS A 396 -31.58 -21.65 1.05
N PRO A 397 -32.91 -21.57 0.86
CA PRO A 397 -33.79 -20.76 1.71
C PRO A 397 -33.65 -21.12 3.19
N GLU A 398 -33.62 -22.41 3.56
CA GLU A 398 -33.48 -22.83 4.96
C GLU A 398 -32.20 -22.32 5.64
N MET A 399 -31.08 -22.27 4.91
CA MET A 399 -29.80 -21.75 5.43
C MET A 399 -29.85 -20.23 5.58
N ALA A 400 -30.46 -19.54 4.62
CA ALA A 400 -30.64 -18.10 4.66
C ALA A 400 -31.60 -17.69 5.79
N ASP A 401 -32.72 -18.39 5.93
CA ASP A 401 -33.77 -18.13 6.91
C ASP A 401 -33.23 -18.32 8.33
N ARG A 402 -32.53 -19.42 8.59
CA ARG A 402 -31.89 -19.65 9.90
C ARG A 402 -30.93 -18.52 10.28
N TRP A 403 -30.12 -18.05 9.34
CA TRP A 403 -29.19 -16.94 9.59
C TRP A 403 -29.94 -15.61 9.79
N HIS A 404 -30.97 -15.37 8.99
CA HIS A 404 -31.79 -14.18 9.06
C HIS A 404 -32.57 -14.09 10.37
N GLU A 405 -33.19 -15.19 10.82
CA GLU A 405 -33.88 -15.30 12.10
C GLU A 405 -32.96 -14.97 13.27
N PHE A 406 -31.73 -15.49 13.27
CA PHE A 406 -30.73 -15.15 14.27
C PHE A 406 -30.41 -13.65 14.25
N LEU A 407 -30.08 -13.08 13.09
CA LEU A 407 -29.70 -11.66 12.97
C LEU A 407 -30.83 -10.73 13.40
N THR A 408 -32.07 -11.04 12.99
CA THR A 408 -33.26 -10.25 13.32
C THR A 408 -33.53 -10.28 14.80
N ARG A 409 -33.60 -11.47 15.42
CA ARG A 409 -33.78 -11.60 16.88
C ARG A 409 -32.67 -10.86 17.65
N TRP A 410 -31.41 -11.05 17.25
CA TRP A 410 -30.27 -10.43 17.92
C TRP A 410 -30.30 -8.90 17.83
N ALA A 411 -30.72 -8.35 16.68
CA ALA A 411 -30.86 -6.91 16.46
C ALA A 411 -32.02 -6.32 17.28
N GLU A 412 -33.17 -7.01 17.32
CA GLU A 412 -34.36 -6.61 18.10
C GLU A 412 -34.06 -6.57 19.60
N GLU A 413 -33.42 -7.61 20.15
CA GLU A 413 -33.00 -7.68 21.56
C GLU A 413 -32.10 -6.50 21.99
N ARG A 414 -31.43 -5.84 21.03
CA ARG A 414 -30.48 -4.74 21.25
C ARG A 414 -31.00 -3.38 20.78
N GLY A 415 -32.26 -3.30 20.36
CA GLY A 415 -32.89 -2.07 19.89
C GLY A 415 -32.22 -1.49 18.63
N LEU A 416 -31.67 -2.35 17.78
CA LEU A 416 -31.12 -1.96 16.48
C LEU A 416 -32.25 -1.90 15.44
N PRO A 417 -32.20 -0.95 14.49
CA PRO A 417 -33.23 -0.83 13.47
C PRO A 417 -33.17 -2.02 12.47
N PRO A 418 -34.28 -2.41 11.83
CA PRO A 418 -34.32 -3.53 10.88
C PRO A 418 -33.27 -3.45 9.75
N GLU A 419 -32.93 -2.23 9.34
CA GLU A 419 -31.90 -1.90 8.34
C GLU A 419 -30.52 -2.42 8.73
N PHE A 420 -30.25 -2.61 10.02
CA PHE A 420 -29.02 -3.26 10.48
C PHE A 420 -28.83 -4.65 9.85
N VAL A 421 -29.93 -5.39 9.71
CA VAL A 421 -29.97 -6.71 9.09
C VAL A 421 -30.19 -6.57 7.58
N THR A 422 -31.22 -5.83 7.16
CA THR A 422 -31.67 -5.83 5.76
C THR A 422 -30.71 -5.12 4.81
N TRP A 423 -29.85 -4.21 5.29
CA TRP A 423 -28.80 -3.57 4.48
C TRP A 423 -27.40 -4.20 4.69
N GLY A 424 -27.32 -5.26 5.49
CA GLY A 424 -26.08 -5.97 5.75
C GLY A 424 -25.07 -5.22 6.64
N LEU A 425 -25.54 -4.30 7.49
CA LEU A 425 -24.69 -3.47 8.36
C LEU A 425 -24.00 -4.30 9.46
N TRP A 426 -24.60 -5.42 9.85
CA TRP A 426 -24.05 -6.40 10.79
C TRP A 426 -22.65 -6.92 10.42
N ARG A 427 -22.24 -6.79 9.16
CA ARG A 427 -20.94 -7.26 8.65
C ARG A 427 -19.76 -6.42 9.14
N TRP A 428 -19.98 -5.36 9.91
CA TRP A 428 -18.91 -4.50 10.41
C TRP A 428 -19.10 -4.16 11.88
N LYS A 429 -18.02 -4.24 12.67
CA LYS A 429 -17.96 -3.64 14.00
C LYS A 429 -17.91 -2.11 13.89
N GLU A 430 -17.23 -1.61 12.85
CA GLU A 430 -17.15 -0.19 12.49
C GLU A 430 -17.55 0.01 11.03
N LEU A 431 -18.64 0.76 10.81
CA LEU A 431 -19.16 0.98 9.47
C LEU A 431 -18.13 1.74 8.62
N PRO A 432 -17.83 1.28 7.39
CA PRO A 432 -16.95 2.02 6.49
C PRO A 432 -17.59 3.35 6.07
N PRO A 433 -16.81 4.38 5.68
CA PRO A 433 -17.30 5.74 5.44
C PRO A 433 -18.55 5.83 4.56
N LYS A 434 -18.57 5.09 3.44
CA LYS A 434 -19.75 5.07 2.53
C LYS A 434 -21.02 4.49 3.15
N MET A 435 -20.89 3.55 4.09
CA MET A 435 -22.04 3.00 4.82
C MET A 435 -22.48 3.95 5.94
N GLN A 436 -21.55 4.70 6.55
CA GLN A 436 -21.88 5.77 7.49
C GLN A 436 -22.67 6.90 6.81
N GLU A 437 -22.24 7.30 5.61
CA GLU A 437 -22.95 8.27 4.76
C GLU A 437 -24.37 7.76 4.45
N LEU A 438 -24.50 6.50 4.01
CA LEU A 438 -25.80 5.88 3.72
C LEU A 438 -26.75 5.89 4.94
N VAL A 439 -26.23 5.51 6.11
CA VAL A 439 -26.99 5.52 7.38
C VAL A 439 -27.42 6.94 7.75
N LYS A 440 -26.53 7.91 7.59
CA LYS A 440 -26.78 9.33 7.88
C LYS A 440 -27.83 9.93 6.94
N GLU A 441 -27.72 9.67 5.64
CA GLU A 441 -28.68 10.13 4.63
C GLU A 441 -30.08 9.55 4.86
N ALA A 442 -30.16 8.31 5.33
CA ALA A 442 -31.41 7.66 5.67
C ALA A 442 -32.01 8.10 7.01
N GLY A 443 -31.30 8.92 7.81
CA GLY A 443 -31.76 9.35 9.13
C GLY A 443 -31.86 8.22 10.16
N LEU A 444 -31.09 7.13 9.99
CA LEU A 444 -31.11 5.99 10.89
C LEU A 444 -30.26 6.27 12.14
N ASP A 445 -30.82 5.96 13.31
CA ASP A 445 -30.13 6.09 14.60
C ASP A 445 -29.23 4.86 14.89
N LEU A 446 -28.14 4.77 14.14
CA LEU A 446 -27.07 3.77 14.24
C LEU A 446 -25.73 4.46 14.54
N THR A 447 -25.58 4.98 15.75
CA THR A 447 -24.27 5.51 16.20
C THR A 447 -23.24 4.39 16.33
N GLU A 448 -21.96 4.66 16.05
CA GLU A 448 -20.87 3.70 16.27
C GLU A 448 -20.89 3.11 17.69
N LYS A 449 -21.31 3.92 18.68
CA LYS A 449 -21.49 3.50 20.07
C LYS A 449 -22.57 2.42 20.23
N LYS A 450 -23.67 2.46 19.47
CA LYS A 450 -24.72 1.42 19.47
C LYS A 450 -24.26 0.13 18.79
N ILE A 451 -23.47 0.23 17.72
CA ILE A 451 -22.88 -0.93 17.03
C ILE A 451 -21.79 -1.60 17.90
N ARG A 452 -20.94 -0.80 18.56
CA ARG A 452 -19.94 -1.31 19.50
C ARG A 452 -20.55 -1.90 20.77
N ARG A 453 -21.57 -1.27 21.38
CA ARG A 453 -22.28 -1.79 22.58
C ARG A 453 -23.02 -3.11 22.33
N SER A 454 -23.44 -3.36 21.09
CA SER A 454 -24.11 -4.61 20.73
C SER A 454 -23.13 -5.77 20.56
N THR A 455 -21.84 -5.51 20.33
CA THR A 455 -20.78 -6.51 20.15
C THR A 455 -20.10 -6.88 21.49
N PRO A 456 -20.19 -8.13 21.97
CA PRO A 456 -19.58 -8.59 23.22
C PRO A 456 -18.05 -8.53 23.24
N ALA A 457 -17.46 -8.34 24.42
CA ALA A 457 -16.01 -8.40 24.65
C ALA A 457 -15.52 -9.86 24.75
N SER A 458 -14.60 -10.24 23.84
CA SER A 458 -13.77 -11.46 23.79
C SER A 458 -14.47 -12.84 23.94
N VAL A 459 -14.29 -13.70 22.92
CA VAL A 459 -14.81 -15.08 22.84
C VAL A 459 -13.94 -16.08 23.63
N ALA A 460 -12.94 -15.61 24.42
CA ALA A 460 -11.92 -16.45 25.05
C ALA A 460 -12.49 -17.46 26.06
N HIS A 461 -13.62 -17.16 26.69
CA HIS A 461 -14.25 -18.01 27.72
C HIS A 461 -15.16 -19.14 27.19
N LEU A 462 -15.24 -19.35 25.87
CA LEU A 462 -16.11 -20.38 25.26
C LEU A 462 -15.41 -21.70 24.95
N MET A 463 -14.21 -21.89 25.49
CA MET A 463 -13.40 -23.09 25.29
C MET A 463 -13.81 -24.21 26.29
N PRO A 464 -13.92 -25.48 25.86
CA PRO A 464 -14.07 -26.59 26.80
C PRO A 464 -12.84 -26.73 27.71
N ALA A 465 -13.05 -26.98 28.99
CA ALA A 465 -11.97 -27.13 29.97
C ALA A 465 -11.13 -28.39 29.71
N GLY A 466 -9.86 -28.21 29.33
CA GLY A 466 -8.91 -29.30 29.11
C GLY A 466 -7.46 -28.80 29.10
N LYS A 467 -6.85 -28.75 30.29
CA LYS A 467 -5.42 -28.62 30.64
C LYS A 467 -4.52 -27.82 29.67
N THR A 468 -4.40 -26.53 29.93
CA THR A 468 -3.13 -25.81 29.87
C THR A 468 -3.11 -24.82 31.02
N THR A 469 -2.24 -25.08 31.98
CA THR A 469 -1.95 -24.23 33.13
C THR A 469 -0.96 -23.13 32.74
N ASP A 470 -1.24 -21.97 33.33
CA ASP A 470 -0.36 -20.86 33.70
C ASP A 470 -0.04 -19.74 32.69
N ILE A 471 -0.23 -18.51 33.21
CA ILE A 471 0.28 -17.18 32.81
C ILE A 471 -0.67 -16.44 31.81
N VAL A 472 -1.46 -15.39 32.12
CA VAL A 472 -1.52 -14.35 33.18
C VAL A 472 -2.98 -13.90 33.38
N GLU A 473 -3.41 -13.69 34.63
CA GLU A 473 -4.61 -12.92 35.01
C GLU A 473 -4.27 -11.48 35.43
N ASP A 474 -5.26 -10.61 35.21
CA ASP A 474 -5.53 -9.30 35.83
C ASP A 474 -4.69 -8.06 35.45
N ARG A 475 -5.35 -7.16 34.69
CA ARG A 475 -6.02 -5.96 35.25
C ARG A 475 -6.75 -5.16 34.15
N VAL A 476 -8.05 -4.94 34.33
CA VAL A 476 -8.80 -3.84 33.70
C VAL A 476 -9.38 -3.01 34.84
N THR A 477 -9.03 -1.72 34.89
CA THR A 477 -9.96 -0.56 34.85
C THR A 477 -9.24 0.70 35.34
N GLN A 478 -8.95 1.61 34.42
CA GLN A 478 -9.02 3.07 34.56
C GLN A 478 -9.11 3.62 33.12
N GLU A 479 -9.90 4.69 32.91
CA GLU A 479 -10.30 5.24 31.60
C GLU A 479 -9.11 5.34 30.61
N PRO A 480 -9.20 4.91 29.33
CA PRO A 480 -8.05 5.04 28.46
C PRO A 480 -7.94 6.48 27.95
N GLU A 481 -7.00 7.21 28.56
CA GLU A 481 -6.10 8.11 27.82
C GLU A 481 -5.59 7.41 26.54
N PRO A 482 -5.23 8.15 25.46
CA PRO A 482 -4.83 7.57 24.18
C PRO A 482 -3.92 6.36 24.38
N GLU A 483 -4.36 5.19 23.88
CA GLU A 483 -3.76 3.89 24.14
C GLU A 483 -2.26 3.96 23.82
N LYS A 484 -1.43 4.08 24.85
CA LYS A 484 0.04 4.07 24.71
C LYS A 484 0.38 2.69 24.15
N THR A 485 0.81 2.66 22.90
CA THR A 485 1.49 1.50 22.33
C THR A 485 2.55 1.05 23.35
N PRO A 486 2.66 -0.24 23.70
CA PRO A 486 3.64 -0.69 24.67
C PRO A 486 5.04 -0.22 24.25
N GLU A 487 5.81 0.28 25.23
CA GLU A 487 7.16 0.78 24.98
C GLU A 487 8.01 -0.34 24.35
N PRO A 488 8.77 -0.05 23.27
CA PRO A 488 9.63 -1.04 22.65
C PRO A 488 10.66 -1.61 23.62
N ASP A 489 10.98 -2.89 23.47
CA ASP A 489 12.11 -3.51 24.16
C ASP A 489 13.42 -3.05 23.48
N TRP A 490 14.01 -1.99 24.02
CA TRP A 490 15.22 -1.36 23.47
C TRP A 490 16.44 -2.30 23.49
N ASP A 491 16.55 -3.17 24.50
CA ASP A 491 17.65 -4.13 24.62
C ASP A 491 17.52 -5.22 23.55
N ALA A 492 16.30 -5.73 23.31
CA ALA A 492 16.04 -6.67 22.23
C ALA A 492 16.34 -6.04 20.86
N LEU A 493 15.89 -4.80 20.63
CA LEU A 493 16.16 -4.07 19.37
C LEU A 493 17.66 -3.77 19.19
N ARG A 494 18.38 -3.46 20.26
CA ARG A 494 19.84 -3.31 20.23
C ARG A 494 20.54 -4.62 19.83
N GLY A 495 19.99 -5.76 20.23
CA GLY A 495 20.46 -7.09 19.84
C GLY A 495 20.36 -7.42 18.35
N GLU A 496 19.59 -6.65 17.58
CA GLU A 496 19.46 -6.82 16.11
C GLU A 496 20.68 -6.29 15.34
N PHE A 497 21.64 -5.65 16.00
CA PHE A 497 22.82 -5.03 15.37
C PHE A 497 24.09 -5.87 15.59
N PRO A 498 24.58 -6.62 14.58
CA PRO A 498 25.70 -7.53 14.78
C PRO A 498 27.02 -6.87 15.18
N MET A 499 27.21 -5.59 14.85
CA MET A 499 28.42 -4.84 15.21
C MET A 499 28.40 -4.28 16.64
N MET A 500 27.27 -4.35 17.35
CA MET A 500 27.08 -3.63 18.61
C MET A 500 28.08 -4.03 19.69
N GLY A 501 28.27 -5.34 19.90
CA GLY A 501 29.22 -5.86 20.90
C GLY A 501 29.17 -5.10 22.23
N ASP A 502 30.35 -4.79 22.77
CA ASP A 502 30.54 -3.95 23.96
C ASP A 502 30.86 -2.47 23.62
N LEU A 503 30.70 -2.05 22.35
CA LEU A 503 31.07 -0.71 21.90
C LEU A 503 30.03 0.34 22.30
N MET A 504 30.50 1.51 22.75
CA MET A 504 29.66 2.67 23.06
C MET A 504 29.65 3.64 21.87
N TYR A 505 28.76 3.41 20.91
CA TYR A 505 28.73 4.16 19.65
C TYR A 505 27.82 5.41 19.70
N PHE A 506 28.44 6.59 19.62
CA PHE A 506 27.79 7.90 19.64
C PHE A 506 28.08 8.72 18.36
N ASP A 507 28.43 8.10 17.23
CA ASP A 507 28.61 8.78 15.94
C ASP A 507 27.48 8.52 14.92
N ASN A 508 26.28 8.30 15.44
CA ASN A 508 25.06 8.00 14.67
C ASN A 508 24.67 9.10 13.67
N GLY A 509 25.11 10.34 13.88
CA GLY A 509 24.87 11.46 12.97
C GLY A 509 25.76 11.44 11.72
N ALA A 510 26.83 10.66 11.70
CA ALA A 510 27.64 10.42 10.51
C ALA A 510 27.16 9.18 9.76
N THR A 511 27.05 8.03 10.44
CA THR A 511 26.48 6.80 9.89
C THR A 511 25.91 5.94 11.01
N THR A 512 24.99 5.07 10.66
CA THR A 512 24.43 4.05 11.55
C THR A 512 24.87 2.67 11.07
N TRP A 513 24.74 1.66 11.93
CA TRP A 513 24.93 0.27 11.54
C TRP A 513 23.63 -0.33 10.99
N SER A 514 23.74 -1.41 10.23
CA SER A 514 22.57 -2.10 9.67
C SER A 514 22.11 -3.22 10.60
N PRO A 515 20.80 -3.31 10.93
CA PRO A 515 20.26 -4.45 11.65
C PRO A 515 20.25 -5.69 10.76
N GLU A 516 20.10 -6.86 11.39
CA GLU A 516 20.15 -8.17 10.71
C GLU A 516 19.18 -8.27 9.54
N CYS A 517 17.96 -7.72 9.66
CA CYS A 517 16.97 -7.74 8.58
C CYS A 517 17.43 -6.99 7.31
N VAL A 518 18.21 -5.93 7.45
CA VAL A 518 18.78 -5.17 6.32
C VAL A 518 19.91 -5.96 5.67
N LEU A 519 20.79 -6.56 6.48
CA LEU A 519 21.87 -7.42 6.00
C LEU A 519 21.31 -8.63 5.24
N ALA A 520 20.34 -9.33 5.84
CA ALA A 520 19.64 -10.46 5.25
C ALA A 520 18.98 -10.10 3.92
N ALA A 521 18.33 -8.93 3.81
CA ALA A 521 17.72 -8.50 2.55
C ALA A 521 18.75 -8.28 1.42
N THR A 522 19.92 -7.74 1.75
CA THR A 522 21.02 -7.57 0.78
C THR A 522 21.67 -8.90 0.40
N ASP A 523 21.89 -9.80 1.36
CA ASP A 523 22.46 -11.13 1.14
C ASP A 523 21.50 -12.04 0.33
N GLU A 524 20.20 -12.01 0.63
CA GLU A 524 19.16 -12.71 -0.12
C GLU A 524 19.14 -12.26 -1.59
N PHE A 525 19.23 -10.96 -1.86
CA PHE A 525 19.36 -10.47 -3.24
C PHE A 525 20.58 -11.07 -3.93
N GLU A 526 21.76 -11.01 -3.30
CA GLU A 526 23.00 -11.48 -3.90
C GLU A 526 23.01 -12.99 -4.16
N ARG A 527 22.44 -13.79 -3.25
CA ARG A 527 22.43 -15.26 -3.34
C ARG A 527 21.31 -15.83 -4.20
N GLU A 528 20.10 -15.29 -4.09
CA GLU A 528 18.90 -15.97 -4.56
C GLU A 528 18.34 -15.39 -5.86
N TYR A 529 18.45 -14.07 -6.08
CA TYR A 529 17.80 -13.43 -7.23
C TYR A 529 18.53 -12.23 -7.85
N ARG A 530 19.86 -12.17 -7.69
CA ARG A 530 20.70 -11.13 -8.31
C ARG A 530 20.47 -11.07 -9.81
N ALA A 531 19.87 -9.96 -10.24
CA ALA A 531 19.61 -9.65 -11.64
C ALA A 531 19.40 -8.15 -11.80
N ASN A 532 19.61 -7.66 -13.01
CA ASN A 532 19.30 -6.28 -13.33
C ASN A 532 17.78 -6.04 -13.32
N VAL A 533 17.36 -4.81 -12.99
CA VAL A 533 15.95 -4.40 -12.92
C VAL A 533 15.48 -3.77 -14.23
N GLY A 534 14.17 -3.77 -14.46
CA GLY A 534 13.54 -3.13 -15.62
C GLY A 534 13.18 -4.11 -16.74
N ARG A 535 13.81 -3.98 -17.92
CA ARG A 535 13.33 -4.57 -19.20
C ARG A 535 13.56 -6.08 -19.35
N GLY A 536 14.13 -6.74 -18.35
CA GLY A 536 14.40 -8.17 -18.41
C GLY A 536 13.12 -9.01 -18.29
N VAL A 537 13.06 -10.12 -19.03
CA VAL A 537 11.86 -11.01 -19.06
C VAL A 537 12.03 -12.30 -18.26
N HIS A 538 13.25 -12.63 -17.81
CA HIS A 538 13.52 -13.84 -17.05
C HIS A 538 13.05 -13.75 -15.60
N ARG A 539 13.06 -14.87 -14.88
CA ARG A 539 12.50 -14.93 -13.52
C ARG A 539 13.18 -13.97 -12.54
N LEU A 540 14.52 -14.03 -12.45
CA LEU A 540 15.27 -13.28 -11.44
C LEU A 540 15.13 -11.77 -11.63
N THR A 541 15.19 -11.27 -12.86
CA THR A 541 14.96 -9.84 -13.16
C THR A 541 13.54 -9.41 -12.80
N ARG A 542 12.51 -10.25 -12.97
CA ARG A 542 11.14 -9.94 -12.53
C ARG A 542 11.05 -9.84 -11.00
N ILE A 543 11.71 -10.73 -10.26
CA ILE A 543 11.77 -10.70 -8.79
C ILE A 543 12.51 -9.45 -8.32
N ALA A 544 13.72 -9.22 -8.84
CA ALA A 544 14.54 -8.05 -8.50
C ALA A 544 13.80 -6.74 -8.82
N THR A 545 13.20 -6.63 -10.00
CA THR A 545 12.41 -5.45 -10.40
C THR A 545 11.27 -5.20 -9.44
N GLN A 546 10.56 -6.26 -9.03
CA GLN A 546 9.45 -6.12 -8.09
C GLN A 546 9.92 -5.71 -6.70
N LYS A 547 10.94 -6.37 -6.13
CA LYS A 547 11.44 -6.01 -4.79
C LYS A 547 12.03 -4.60 -4.76
N TYR A 548 12.74 -4.20 -5.81
CA TYR A 548 13.26 -2.84 -5.97
C TYR A 548 12.13 -1.81 -6.09
N TRP A 549 11.06 -2.13 -6.84
CA TRP A 549 9.87 -1.28 -6.92
C TRP A 549 9.13 -1.18 -5.57
N HIS A 550 8.94 -2.29 -4.84
CA HIS A 550 8.34 -2.26 -3.50
C HIS A 550 9.17 -1.42 -2.52
N ALA A 551 10.50 -1.39 -2.64
CA ALA A 551 11.33 -0.53 -1.81
C ALA A 551 11.00 0.97 -2.02
N HIS A 552 10.71 1.39 -3.26
CA HIS A 552 10.25 2.75 -3.53
C HIS A 552 8.90 3.03 -2.88
N GLU A 553 7.96 2.07 -2.93
CA GLU A 553 6.65 2.21 -2.29
C GLU A 553 6.79 2.33 -0.78
N LYS A 554 7.59 1.47 -0.13
CA LYS A 554 7.87 1.53 1.31
C LYS A 554 8.44 2.88 1.73
N VAL A 555 9.45 3.37 1.00
CA VAL A 555 10.07 4.68 1.26
C VAL A 555 9.04 5.82 1.08
N ALA A 556 8.22 5.76 0.03
CA ALA A 556 7.19 6.77 -0.22
C ALA A 556 6.13 6.77 0.89
N GLU A 557 5.69 5.61 1.36
CA GLU A 557 4.72 5.47 2.45
C GLU A 557 5.29 5.96 3.78
N PHE A 558 6.56 5.66 4.07
CA PHE A 558 7.25 6.04 5.31
C PHE A 558 7.26 7.54 5.56
N ILE A 559 7.41 8.34 4.49
CA ILE A 559 7.38 9.80 4.57
C ILE A 559 6.01 10.42 4.26
N ASN A 560 4.96 9.59 4.14
CA ASN A 560 3.61 9.95 3.68
C ASN A 560 3.60 10.66 2.31
N GLY A 561 4.49 10.28 1.40
CA GLY A 561 4.72 10.91 0.09
C GLY A 561 4.21 10.13 -1.11
N SER A 562 3.23 9.22 -0.95
CA SER A 562 2.76 8.35 -2.05
C SER A 562 2.18 9.09 -3.26
N ALA A 563 1.82 10.37 -3.13
CA ALA A 563 1.33 11.20 -4.23
C ALA A 563 2.46 11.76 -5.13
N GLY A 564 3.70 11.81 -4.62
CA GLY A 564 4.86 12.34 -5.34
C GLY A 564 5.67 11.25 -6.06
N THR A 565 6.85 11.64 -6.55
CA THR A 565 7.83 10.73 -7.16
C THR A 565 9.01 10.52 -6.20
N THR A 566 9.20 9.28 -5.77
CA THR A 566 10.34 8.84 -4.95
C THR A 566 11.44 8.33 -5.88
N VAL A 567 12.64 8.87 -5.78
CA VAL A 567 13.80 8.51 -6.61
C VAL A 567 14.93 8.05 -5.71
N PHE A 568 15.54 6.91 -6.02
CA PHE A 568 16.76 6.46 -5.35
C PHE A 568 18.00 7.06 -6.00
N VAL A 569 18.84 7.65 -5.16
CA VAL A 569 20.13 8.25 -5.51
C VAL A 569 21.23 7.66 -4.62
N LYS A 570 22.50 8.05 -4.81
CA LYS A 570 23.60 7.56 -3.98
C LYS A 570 23.54 8.06 -2.53
N ASN A 571 23.05 9.28 -2.31
CA ASN A 571 22.97 9.95 -1.01
C ASN A 571 22.21 11.29 -1.12
N THR A 572 21.98 11.95 0.02
CA THR A 572 21.40 13.31 0.10
C THR A 572 22.15 14.29 -0.80
N THR A 573 23.48 14.22 -0.86
CA THR A 573 24.29 15.13 -1.68
C THR A 573 23.92 15.04 -3.17
N GLU A 574 23.70 13.84 -3.71
CA GLU A 574 23.24 13.66 -5.09
C GLU A 574 21.80 14.15 -5.29
N ALA A 575 20.91 13.93 -4.31
CA ALA A 575 19.54 14.45 -4.35
C ALA A 575 19.54 15.98 -4.45
N VAL A 576 20.29 16.66 -3.59
CA VAL A 576 20.41 18.14 -3.60
C VAL A 576 21.02 18.63 -4.92
N ASN A 577 22.07 17.96 -5.42
CA ASN A 577 22.67 18.32 -6.71
C ASN A 577 21.71 18.10 -7.89
N THR A 578 20.84 17.09 -7.81
CA THR A 578 19.80 16.83 -8.80
C THR A 578 18.78 17.97 -8.81
N ILE A 579 18.41 18.52 -7.64
CA ILE A 579 17.56 19.71 -7.56
C ILE A 579 18.29 20.93 -8.16
N ALA A 580 19.51 21.22 -7.69
CA ALA A 580 20.28 22.40 -8.10
C ALA A 580 20.57 22.47 -9.61
N ARG A 581 20.75 21.31 -10.24
CA ARG A 581 21.07 21.22 -11.68
C ARG A 581 19.86 20.92 -12.55
N GLY A 582 18.83 20.27 -12.00
CA GLY A 582 17.61 19.92 -12.72
C GLY A 582 16.56 21.04 -12.72
N LEU A 583 16.61 21.96 -11.76
CA LEU A 583 15.75 23.14 -11.73
C LEU A 583 16.36 24.27 -12.56
N SER A 584 15.55 24.92 -13.39
CA SER A 584 15.97 26.08 -14.16
C SER A 584 16.01 27.35 -13.29
N PHE A 585 17.14 28.06 -13.33
CA PHE A 585 17.37 29.35 -12.66
C PHE A 585 17.72 30.46 -13.66
N LYS A 586 17.30 31.68 -13.35
CA LYS A 586 17.64 32.93 -14.05
C LYS A 586 18.58 33.77 -13.19
N GLU A 587 19.31 34.70 -13.82
CA GLU A 587 20.22 35.64 -13.12
C GLU A 587 19.53 36.50 -12.05
N VAL A 588 18.21 36.68 -12.14
CA VAL A 588 17.43 37.47 -11.17
C VAL A 588 16.87 36.63 -10.01
N ASP A 589 17.03 35.31 -10.06
CA ASP A 589 16.46 34.43 -9.06
C ASP A 589 17.26 34.49 -7.75
N VAL A 590 16.54 34.41 -6.64
CA VAL A 590 17.11 34.35 -5.29
C VAL A 590 16.89 32.95 -4.70
N ILE A 591 17.90 32.45 -4.00
CA ILE A 591 17.80 31.29 -3.11
C ILE A 591 17.94 31.77 -1.67
N VAL A 592 17.00 31.36 -0.81
CA VAL A 592 17.10 31.56 0.65
C VAL A 592 17.52 30.24 1.30
N THR A 593 18.53 30.29 2.14
CA THR A 593 19.06 29.14 2.90
C THR A 593 19.48 29.57 4.30
N THR A 594 20.04 28.67 5.12
CA THR A 594 20.37 28.97 6.52
C THR A 594 21.85 28.79 6.82
N ILE A 595 22.32 29.34 7.94
CA ILE A 595 23.67 29.07 8.44
C ILE A 595 23.80 27.62 8.96
N LEU A 596 22.70 26.90 9.18
CA LEU A 596 22.70 25.51 9.68
C LEU A 596 23.06 24.47 8.62
N GLU A 597 23.18 24.87 7.36
CA GLU A 597 23.32 23.90 6.28
C GLU A 597 24.63 23.11 6.36
N HIS A 598 24.49 21.80 6.24
CA HIS A 598 25.58 20.93 5.85
C HIS A 598 26.10 21.33 4.47
N HIS A 599 27.40 21.15 4.19
CA HIS A 599 28.03 21.51 2.92
C HIS A 599 27.28 20.98 1.69
N SER A 600 26.71 19.77 1.79
CA SER A 600 25.86 19.16 0.75
C SER A 600 24.64 19.99 0.37
N ASN A 601 24.05 20.73 1.31
CA ASN A 601 22.92 21.63 1.11
C ASN A 601 23.32 23.12 1.12
N LEU A 602 24.60 23.42 0.86
CA LEU A 602 25.11 24.79 0.73
C LEU A 602 25.88 24.99 -0.58
N LEU A 603 26.87 24.13 -0.86
CA LEU A 603 27.77 24.27 -1.98
C LEU A 603 27.07 24.25 -3.36
N PRO A 604 26.04 23.41 -3.61
CA PRO A 604 25.32 23.45 -4.88
C PRO A 604 24.68 24.81 -5.17
N TRP A 605 24.19 25.49 -4.13
CA TRP A 605 23.57 26.80 -4.23
C TRP A 605 24.61 27.91 -4.43
N ARG A 606 25.71 27.85 -3.67
CA ARG A 606 26.89 28.73 -3.85
C ARG A 606 27.43 28.67 -5.28
N ALA A 607 27.48 27.48 -5.89
CA ALA A 607 27.93 27.34 -7.28
C ALA A 607 27.03 28.06 -8.30
N LEU A 608 25.75 28.32 -7.98
CA LEU A 608 24.85 29.08 -8.84
C LEU A 608 25.09 30.59 -8.78
N GLU A 609 25.84 31.11 -7.80
CA GLU A 609 26.24 32.53 -7.76
C GLU A 609 27.08 32.90 -9.00
N ALA A 610 27.88 31.96 -9.52
CA ALA A 610 28.62 32.14 -10.77
C ALA A 610 27.71 32.27 -12.02
N LYS A 611 26.41 31.93 -11.89
CA LYS A 611 25.36 32.11 -12.91
C LYS A 611 24.44 33.30 -12.61
N GLY A 612 24.84 34.18 -11.68
CA GLY A 612 24.09 35.37 -11.30
C GLY A 612 23.01 35.16 -10.22
N VAL A 613 22.73 33.93 -9.80
CA VAL A 613 21.73 33.64 -8.74
C VAL A 613 22.22 34.23 -7.41
N THR A 614 21.35 34.94 -6.70
CA THR A 614 21.71 35.52 -5.39
C THR A 614 21.39 34.54 -4.26
N LEU A 615 22.32 34.34 -3.34
CA LEU A 615 22.11 33.53 -2.13
C LEU A 615 21.93 34.41 -0.89
N ARG A 616 20.84 34.21 -0.14
CA ARG A 616 20.58 34.84 1.16
C ARG A 616 20.68 33.78 2.24
N ILE A 617 21.51 34.02 3.26
CA ILE A 617 21.76 33.06 4.35
C ILE A 617 21.20 33.63 5.64
N ILE A 618 20.26 32.91 6.25
CA ILE A 618 19.58 33.30 7.49
C ILE A 618 20.36 32.78 8.70
N GLY A 619 20.55 33.66 9.70
CA GLY A 619 21.23 33.36 10.95
C GLY A 619 20.34 32.66 11.99
N LEU A 620 20.85 32.61 13.22
CA LEU A 620 20.18 32.02 14.38
C LEU A 620 19.85 33.09 15.41
N ASN A 621 18.95 32.74 16.32
CA ASN A 621 18.78 33.41 17.59
C ASN A 621 19.85 32.94 18.60
N ASP A 622 19.99 33.65 19.72
CA ASP A 622 20.96 33.30 20.78
C ASP A 622 20.72 31.89 21.38
N ASP A 623 19.50 31.36 21.28
CA ASP A 623 19.12 30.02 21.73
C ASP A 623 19.37 28.92 20.68
N LEU A 624 20.03 29.27 19.58
CA LEU A 624 20.35 28.42 18.43
C LEU A 624 19.14 27.95 17.62
N THR A 625 17.96 28.55 17.82
CA THR A 625 16.82 28.40 16.91
C THR A 625 16.97 29.27 15.67
N LEU A 626 16.28 28.93 14.59
CA LEU A 626 16.32 29.71 13.34
C LEU A 626 15.67 31.09 13.55
N ASN A 627 16.32 32.16 13.09
CA ASN A 627 15.77 33.50 13.17
C ASN A 627 14.66 33.69 12.12
N MET A 628 13.40 33.47 12.51
CA MET A 628 12.25 33.56 11.61
C MET A 628 11.90 34.99 11.18
N ASP A 629 12.27 36.01 11.98
CA ASP A 629 12.07 37.41 11.60
C ASP A 629 13.00 37.80 10.46
N GLU A 630 14.29 37.41 10.55
CA GLU A 630 15.25 37.55 9.46
C GLU A 630 14.83 36.72 8.23
N PHE A 631 14.30 35.50 8.46
CA PHE A 631 13.79 34.65 7.40
C PHE A 631 12.65 35.33 6.63
N GLU A 632 11.62 35.86 7.31
CA GLU A 632 10.50 36.54 6.65
C GLU A 632 10.97 37.81 5.93
N ALA A 633 11.90 38.58 6.52
CA ALA A 633 12.48 39.77 5.89
C ALA A 633 13.28 39.44 4.61
N ALA A 634 13.85 38.24 4.52
CA ALA A 634 14.57 37.77 3.34
C ALA A 634 13.65 37.21 2.24
N MET A 635 12.34 37.11 2.46
CA MET A 635 11.38 36.58 1.49
C MET A 635 10.72 37.70 0.65
N ASP A 636 10.76 37.54 -0.67
CA ASP A 636 10.09 38.41 -1.63
C ASP A 636 9.78 37.62 -2.94
N PRO A 637 9.04 38.19 -3.92
CA PRO A 637 8.69 37.49 -5.16
C PRO A 637 9.85 37.06 -6.08
N SER A 638 11.09 37.52 -5.83
CA SER A 638 12.28 37.06 -6.54
C SER A 638 12.83 35.74 -5.99
N VAL A 639 12.37 35.30 -4.82
CA VAL A 639 12.79 34.03 -4.23
C VAL A 639 12.23 32.88 -5.05
N ARG A 640 13.11 32.16 -5.72
CA ARG A 640 12.76 31.02 -6.57
C ARG A 640 12.72 29.72 -5.78
N LEU A 641 13.66 29.56 -4.84
CA LEU A 641 13.83 28.35 -4.04
C LEU A 641 14.23 28.72 -2.61
N VAL A 642 13.64 28.03 -1.66
CA VAL A 642 14.08 27.95 -0.27
C VAL A 642 14.71 26.58 -0.06
N ALA A 643 15.97 26.54 0.35
CA ALA A 643 16.72 25.31 0.59
C ALA A 643 17.20 25.26 2.04
N VAL A 644 16.61 24.40 2.86
CA VAL A 644 16.83 24.38 4.32
C VAL A 644 17.01 22.97 4.86
N THR A 645 17.84 22.79 5.88
CA THR A 645 17.87 21.55 6.66
C THR A 645 16.63 21.46 7.54
N HIS A 646 16.06 20.26 7.70
CA HIS A 646 14.99 19.99 8.67
C HIS A 646 15.57 19.87 10.09
N ALA A 647 16.78 19.32 10.24
CA ALA A 647 17.46 19.17 11.52
C ALA A 647 18.99 19.28 11.35
N SER A 648 19.60 20.20 12.10
CA SER A 648 21.04 20.47 12.05
C SER A 648 21.87 19.26 12.49
N ASN A 649 22.91 18.94 11.72
CA ASN A 649 23.86 17.88 12.07
C ASN A 649 24.90 18.30 13.11
N VAL A 650 24.87 19.54 13.58
CA VAL A 650 25.79 20.09 14.58
C VAL A 650 25.06 20.43 15.87
N THR A 651 24.02 21.27 15.77
CA THR A 651 23.31 21.80 16.94
C THR A 651 22.11 20.96 17.34
N GLY A 652 21.69 20.02 16.49
CA GLY A 652 20.46 19.26 16.64
C GLY A 652 19.20 20.08 16.42
N THR A 653 19.28 21.40 16.20
CA THR A 653 18.12 22.29 16.01
C THR A 653 17.22 21.80 14.89
N ILE A 654 15.92 21.66 15.18
CA ILE A 654 14.86 21.39 14.21
C ILE A 654 14.36 22.73 13.65
N THR A 655 14.26 22.85 12.34
CA THR A 655 13.73 24.08 11.70
C THR A 655 12.21 23.99 11.53
N PRO A 656 11.47 25.12 11.62
CA PRO A 656 10.01 25.13 11.54
C PRO A 656 9.52 25.01 10.08
N ILE A 657 9.72 23.85 9.45
CA ILE A 657 9.44 23.61 8.03
C ILE A 657 7.99 23.97 7.63
N ALA A 658 7.00 23.68 8.48
CA ALA A 658 5.60 24.02 8.19
C ALA A 658 5.37 25.55 8.10
N GLU A 659 6.10 26.34 8.89
CA GLU A 659 6.06 27.81 8.81
C GLU A 659 6.78 28.33 7.57
N ILE A 660 7.97 27.78 7.29
CA ILE A 660 8.73 28.09 6.07
C ILE A 660 7.90 27.76 4.81
N SER A 661 7.18 26.64 4.80
CA SER A 661 6.27 26.28 3.70
C SER A 661 5.14 27.29 3.51
N ARG A 662 4.58 27.85 4.59
CA ARG A 662 3.58 28.93 4.49
C ARG A 662 4.15 30.18 3.85
N LEU A 663 5.38 30.57 4.22
CA LEU A 663 6.09 31.68 3.57
C LEU A 663 6.38 31.37 2.09
N CYS A 664 6.84 30.17 1.76
CA CYS A 664 7.09 29.77 0.39
C CYS A 664 5.83 29.91 -0.48
N LYS A 665 4.69 29.43 0.02
CA LYS A 665 3.39 29.57 -0.65
C LYS A 665 2.94 31.02 -0.80
N LYS A 666 3.20 31.88 0.20
CA LYS A 666 2.89 33.32 0.16
C LYS A 666 3.62 34.04 -0.96
N TYR A 667 4.89 33.69 -1.22
CA TYR A 667 5.73 34.36 -2.22
C TYR A 667 5.86 33.58 -3.55
N GLY A 668 5.32 32.37 -3.63
CA GLY A 668 5.38 31.53 -4.84
C GLY A 668 6.72 30.83 -5.08
N SER A 669 7.51 30.63 -4.03
CA SER A 669 8.81 29.93 -4.09
C SER A 669 8.64 28.43 -3.85
N LEU A 670 9.57 27.63 -4.37
CA LEU A 670 9.66 26.19 -4.08
C LEU A 670 10.39 25.95 -2.75
N LEU A 671 10.13 24.81 -2.10
CA LEU A 671 10.77 24.40 -0.85
C LEU A 671 11.50 23.06 -1.01
N ALA A 672 12.84 23.09 -0.88
CA ALA A 672 13.71 21.93 -0.80
C ALA A 672 14.21 21.72 0.63
N VAL A 673 14.01 20.52 1.17
CA VAL A 673 14.36 20.18 2.55
C VAL A 673 15.40 19.06 2.61
N ASP A 674 16.53 19.33 3.25
CA ASP A 674 17.50 18.30 3.65
C ASP A 674 17.05 17.68 4.97
N ALA A 675 16.61 16.43 4.90
CA ALA A 675 16.08 15.68 6.02
C ALA A 675 17.01 14.51 6.42
N ALA A 676 18.30 14.60 6.10
CA ALA A 676 19.28 13.54 6.37
C ALA A 676 19.41 13.18 7.86
N GLN A 677 19.09 14.11 8.77
CA GLN A 677 19.13 13.87 10.21
C GLN A 677 17.74 13.64 10.84
N SER A 678 16.66 14.16 10.25
CA SER A 678 15.31 14.04 10.84
C SER A 678 14.60 12.75 10.48
N VAL A 679 14.63 12.32 9.21
CA VAL A 679 14.01 11.06 8.76
C VAL A 679 14.38 9.83 9.60
N PRO A 680 15.66 9.63 10.04
CA PRO A 680 16.00 8.50 10.89
C PRO A 680 15.50 8.57 12.34
N ARG A 681 15.02 9.72 12.82
CA ARG A 681 14.89 10.00 14.26
C ARG A 681 13.51 10.45 14.70
N MET A 682 12.70 10.95 13.78
CA MET A 682 11.38 11.49 14.06
C MET A 682 10.42 11.21 12.90
N PRO A 683 9.09 11.24 13.13
CA PRO A 683 8.11 11.15 12.07
C PRO A 683 8.28 12.31 11.08
N VAL A 684 8.30 12.01 9.79
CA VAL A 684 8.33 13.01 8.71
C VAL A 684 7.15 12.77 7.78
N ASP A 685 6.34 13.81 7.58
CA ASP A 685 5.14 13.76 6.75
C ASP A 685 5.20 14.89 5.71
N VAL A 686 5.57 14.56 4.47
CA VAL A 686 5.81 15.55 3.41
C VAL A 686 4.54 16.32 3.01
N GLU A 687 3.36 15.73 3.22
CA GLU A 687 2.09 16.40 2.95
C GLU A 687 1.78 17.43 4.02
N LYS A 688 1.96 17.08 5.30
CA LYS A 688 1.79 18.04 6.41
C LYS A 688 2.83 19.16 6.36
N LEU A 689 4.08 18.83 6.05
CA LEU A 689 5.17 19.80 5.96
C LEU A 689 5.04 20.71 4.73
N GLY A 690 4.32 20.27 3.69
CA GLY A 690 4.11 21.07 2.48
C GLY A 690 5.39 21.34 1.71
N VAL A 691 6.30 20.37 1.65
CA VAL A 691 7.57 20.45 0.91
C VAL A 691 7.38 20.13 -0.58
N ASP A 692 8.25 20.67 -1.43
CA ASP A 692 8.29 20.34 -2.87
C ASP A 692 9.36 19.29 -3.17
N PHE A 693 10.48 19.35 -2.45
CA PHE A 693 11.55 18.36 -2.51
C PHE A 693 11.99 17.96 -1.10
N LEU A 694 12.21 16.67 -0.87
CA LEU A 694 12.78 16.11 0.37
C LEU A 694 13.97 15.22 0.01
N SER A 695 15.10 15.42 0.68
CA SER A 695 16.34 14.66 0.45
C SER A 695 16.85 14.00 1.73
N PHE A 696 17.21 12.71 1.69
CA PHE A 696 17.83 12.02 2.83
C PHE A 696 18.72 10.84 2.41
N SER A 697 19.56 10.36 3.32
CA SER A 697 20.54 9.29 3.06
C SER A 697 20.20 8.02 3.84
N GLY A 698 20.29 6.86 3.18
CA GLY A 698 19.98 5.56 3.79
C GLY A 698 20.93 5.14 4.90
N HIS A 699 22.23 5.44 4.77
CA HIS A 699 23.25 5.05 5.76
C HIS A 699 23.10 5.72 7.14
N LYS A 700 22.28 6.77 7.25
CA LYS A 700 21.93 7.41 8.53
C LYS A 700 20.64 6.86 9.15
N MET A 701 19.92 6.02 8.41
CA MET A 701 18.66 5.38 8.81
C MET A 701 18.77 3.87 8.73
N PHE A 702 19.90 3.33 9.18
CA PHE A 702 20.22 1.89 9.27
C PHE A 702 20.28 1.15 7.92
N GLY A 703 20.10 1.86 6.81
CA GLY A 703 20.15 1.33 5.46
C GLY A 703 21.57 1.23 4.89
N PRO A 704 21.74 0.58 3.73
CA PRO A 704 23.06 0.38 3.14
C PRO A 704 23.75 1.68 2.70
N MET A 705 25.08 1.68 2.71
CA MET A 705 25.87 2.75 2.08
C MET A 705 25.58 2.86 0.58
N GLY A 706 25.75 4.07 0.02
CA GLY A 706 25.47 4.33 -1.39
C GLY A 706 23.98 4.26 -1.73
N THR A 707 23.12 4.56 -0.74
CA THR A 707 21.69 4.73 -0.91
C THR A 707 21.24 6.08 -0.33
N GLY A 708 20.32 6.72 -1.02
CA GLY A 708 19.68 7.97 -0.64
C GLY A 708 18.40 8.16 -1.44
N VAL A 709 17.63 9.16 -1.06
CA VAL A 709 16.31 9.41 -1.59
C VAL A 709 16.17 10.88 -1.96
N LEU A 710 15.64 11.12 -3.14
CA LEU A 710 15.02 12.37 -3.54
C LEU A 710 13.53 12.10 -3.71
N TRP A 711 12.70 12.70 -2.85
CA TRP A 711 11.27 12.78 -3.09
C TRP A 711 10.93 14.13 -3.70
N MET A 712 10.07 14.14 -4.72
CA MET A 712 9.57 15.36 -5.34
C MET A 712 8.05 15.30 -5.47
N ARG A 713 7.37 16.39 -5.06
CA ARG A 713 5.91 16.50 -5.16
C ARG A 713 5.46 16.42 -6.62
N GLU A 714 6.11 17.21 -7.47
CA GLU A 714 5.92 17.17 -8.93
C GLU A 714 7.24 16.85 -9.63
N PRO A 715 7.24 16.02 -10.70
CA PRO A 715 8.44 15.62 -11.42
C PRO A 715 8.91 16.71 -12.41
N ILE A 716 9.18 17.91 -11.90
CA ILE A 716 9.53 19.10 -12.68
C ILE A 716 11.02 19.26 -12.97
N LEU A 717 11.87 18.43 -12.35
CA LEU A 717 13.30 18.49 -12.55
C LEU A 717 13.70 17.86 -13.89
N GLU A 718 14.70 18.44 -14.54
CA GLU A 718 15.45 17.77 -15.60
C GLU A 718 16.38 16.70 -15.00
N PRO A 719 16.49 15.49 -15.60
CA PRO A 719 17.34 14.43 -15.06
C PRO A 719 18.82 14.84 -15.04
N LEU A 720 19.48 14.59 -13.90
CA LEU A 720 20.90 14.88 -13.72
C LEU A 720 21.79 14.03 -14.65
N LEU A 721 21.43 12.75 -14.79
CA LEU A 721 22.16 11.76 -15.56
C LEU A 721 21.28 11.28 -16.71
N LEU A 722 21.88 11.17 -17.91
CA LEU A 722 21.22 10.64 -19.11
C LEU A 722 21.89 9.34 -19.52
N GLY A 723 21.11 8.30 -19.77
CA GLY A 723 21.64 6.98 -20.14
C GLY A 723 20.58 5.89 -20.27
N GLY A 724 21.03 4.63 -20.36
CA GLY A 724 20.12 3.48 -20.31
C GLY A 724 19.33 3.42 -18.98
N GLY A 725 18.18 2.75 -18.97
CA GLY A 725 17.32 2.67 -17.78
C GLY A 725 16.30 3.81 -17.68
N MET A 726 16.71 5.04 -18.01
CA MET A 726 15.84 6.22 -17.88
C MET A 726 14.95 6.54 -19.08
N VAL A 727 15.15 5.84 -20.19
CA VAL A 727 14.44 6.08 -21.46
C VAL A 727 13.36 5.04 -21.70
N GLU A 728 12.28 5.40 -22.40
CA GLU A 728 11.34 4.46 -23.02
C GLU A 728 11.84 4.04 -24.42
N SER A 729 12.24 5.01 -25.25
CA SER A 729 12.77 4.77 -26.59
C SER A 729 13.90 5.73 -26.96
N VAL A 730 14.79 5.30 -27.85
CA VAL A 730 15.92 6.07 -28.38
C VAL A 730 15.99 5.85 -29.88
N THR A 731 16.20 6.93 -30.63
CA THR A 731 16.34 6.98 -32.09
C THR A 731 17.53 7.87 -32.47
N GLU A 732 17.89 7.92 -33.76
CA GLU A 732 18.94 8.83 -34.24
C GLU A 732 18.58 10.32 -34.02
N ASP A 733 17.29 10.65 -34.02
CA ASP A 733 16.79 12.03 -33.91
C ASP A 733 16.48 12.47 -32.46
N GLY A 734 16.54 11.56 -31.48
CA GLY A 734 16.24 11.88 -30.08
C GLY A 734 15.78 10.70 -29.22
N TYR A 735 15.31 11.00 -28.01
CA TYR A 735 14.87 10.00 -27.04
C TYR A 735 13.59 10.42 -26.30
N VAL A 736 12.86 9.44 -25.79
CA VAL A 736 11.68 9.63 -24.94
C VAL A 736 12.02 9.15 -23.53
N PRO A 737 11.96 10.01 -22.49
CA PRO A 737 12.15 9.59 -21.10
C PRO A 737 11.09 8.58 -20.66
N ALA A 738 11.46 7.67 -19.75
CA ALA A 738 10.53 6.81 -19.04
C ALA A 738 9.67 7.63 -18.05
N GLU A 739 8.59 7.04 -17.56
CA GLU A 739 7.72 7.65 -16.55
C GLU A 739 8.17 7.32 -15.11
N GLY A 740 7.71 8.14 -14.16
CA GLY A 740 7.95 7.94 -12.72
C GLY A 740 9.44 8.06 -12.35
N TYR A 741 9.84 7.28 -11.35
CA TYR A 741 11.22 7.30 -10.84
C TYR A 741 12.26 6.87 -11.86
N HIS A 742 11.88 6.03 -12.83
CA HIS A 742 12.77 5.58 -13.90
C HIS A 742 13.39 6.76 -14.68
N LYS A 743 12.64 7.85 -14.90
CA LYS A 743 13.13 9.07 -15.55
C LYS A 743 14.43 9.60 -14.92
N TYR A 744 14.59 9.41 -13.61
CA TYR A 744 15.64 10.01 -12.81
C TYR A 744 16.76 9.03 -12.42
N GLU A 745 16.57 7.73 -12.68
CA GLU A 745 17.53 6.67 -12.34
C GLU A 745 18.22 6.13 -13.59
N ALA A 746 19.10 6.94 -14.16
CA ALA A 746 19.90 6.52 -15.30
C ALA A 746 21.01 5.52 -14.88
N GLY A 747 21.22 4.52 -15.73
CA GLY A 747 22.16 3.44 -15.50
C GLY A 747 21.54 2.23 -14.80
N THR A 748 22.39 1.27 -14.45
CA THR A 748 21.97 0.19 -13.55
C THR A 748 21.99 0.73 -12.14
N PRO A 749 20.85 0.75 -11.42
CA PRO A 749 20.81 1.31 -10.08
C PRO A 749 21.51 0.41 -9.06
N ASN A 750 21.73 0.94 -7.86
CA ASN A 750 22.13 0.14 -6.70
C ASN A 750 20.94 -0.72 -6.22
N VAL A 751 20.68 -1.83 -6.91
CA VAL A 751 19.49 -2.68 -6.68
C VAL A 751 19.52 -3.29 -5.26
N SER A 752 20.64 -3.89 -4.87
CA SER A 752 20.82 -4.48 -3.53
C SER A 752 20.62 -3.43 -2.44
N GLY A 753 21.28 -2.27 -2.60
CA GLY A 753 21.16 -1.16 -1.67
C GLY A 753 19.72 -0.64 -1.56
N GLY A 754 19.01 -0.43 -2.67
CA GLY A 754 17.62 0.02 -2.65
C GLY A 754 16.69 -0.97 -1.95
N ILE A 755 16.89 -2.28 -2.15
CA ILE A 755 16.13 -3.32 -1.43
C ILE A 755 16.44 -3.27 0.07
N GLY A 756 17.72 -3.15 0.45
CA GLY A 756 18.12 -3.00 1.86
C GLY A 756 17.60 -1.71 2.50
N LEU A 757 17.52 -0.61 1.76
CA LEU A 757 16.89 0.63 2.21
C LEU A 757 15.39 0.43 2.49
N GLY A 758 14.69 -0.32 1.64
CA GLY A 758 13.30 -0.72 1.88
C GLY A 758 13.13 -1.57 3.15
N ALA A 759 14.10 -2.45 3.45
CA ALA A 759 14.10 -3.22 4.70
C ALA A 759 14.37 -2.34 5.94
N ALA A 760 15.26 -1.34 5.82
CA ALA A 760 15.55 -0.40 6.90
C ALA A 760 14.31 0.45 7.24
N VAL A 761 13.57 0.89 6.22
CA VAL A 761 12.28 1.57 6.40
C VAL A 761 11.26 0.68 7.12
N GLU A 762 11.17 -0.59 6.75
CA GLU A 762 10.26 -1.54 7.38
C GLU A 762 10.63 -1.80 8.86
N PHE A 763 11.92 -1.90 9.15
CA PHE A 763 12.44 -2.01 10.51
C PHE A 763 12.04 -0.80 11.37
N LEU A 764 12.28 0.41 10.88
CA LEU A 764 11.89 1.65 11.56
C LEU A 764 10.37 1.79 11.75
N SER A 765 9.62 1.45 10.71
CA SER A 765 8.14 1.47 10.76
C SER A 765 7.59 0.47 11.78
N GLY A 766 8.28 -0.65 11.99
CA GLY A 766 7.92 -1.66 12.98
C GLY A 766 8.10 -1.20 14.43
N ILE A 767 9.06 -0.31 14.70
CA ILE A 767 9.31 0.27 16.04
C ILE A 767 8.33 1.42 16.35
N VAL A 768 7.86 2.11 15.30
CA VAL A 768 7.12 3.38 15.32
C VAL A 768 8.01 4.57 15.67
N MET A 769 8.07 5.55 14.75
CA MET A 769 8.99 6.70 14.86
C MET A 769 8.74 7.58 16.09
N ASP A 770 7.50 7.67 16.59
CA ASP A 770 7.18 8.43 17.81
C ASP A 770 7.89 7.86 19.05
N HIS A 771 8.07 6.54 19.13
CA HIS A 771 8.82 5.92 20.22
C HIS A 771 10.31 6.20 20.13
N ILE A 772 10.87 6.12 18.92
CA ILE A 772 12.28 6.45 18.65
C ILE A 772 12.55 7.90 19.07
N GLU A 773 11.72 8.84 18.62
CA GLU A 773 11.86 10.25 18.96
C GLU A 773 11.80 10.48 20.48
N ALA A 774 10.84 9.86 21.15
CA ALA A 774 10.66 10.00 22.60
C ALA A 774 11.85 9.42 23.40
N HIS A 775 12.35 8.25 22.98
CA HIS A 775 13.49 7.60 23.62
C HIS A 775 14.79 8.37 23.40
N GLU A 776 15.08 8.76 22.15
CA GLU A 776 16.26 9.57 21.84
C GLU A 776 16.23 10.90 22.59
N ARG A 777 15.07 11.55 22.69
CA ARG A 777 14.92 12.80 23.46
C ARG A 777 15.26 12.60 24.93
N LYS A 778 14.81 11.51 25.56
CA LYS A 778 15.12 11.19 26.97
C LYS A 778 16.63 11.07 27.21
N LEU A 779 17.32 10.28 26.39
CA LEU A 779 18.77 10.09 26.51
C LEU A 779 19.55 11.37 26.21
N THR A 780 19.09 12.14 25.22
CA THR A 780 19.69 13.42 24.86
C THR A 780 19.56 14.44 26.00
N ASP A 781 18.41 14.49 26.67
CA ASP A 781 18.21 15.34 27.85
C ASP A 781 19.20 14.99 28.96
N MET A 782 19.36 13.70 29.26
CA MET A 782 20.32 13.24 30.26
C MET A 782 21.76 13.64 29.91
N LEU A 783 22.15 13.48 28.64
CA LEU A 783 23.47 13.85 28.16
C LEU A 783 23.71 15.37 28.26
N ILE A 784 22.75 16.17 27.82
CA ILE A 784 22.84 17.64 27.85
C ILE A 784 22.91 18.16 29.28
N ASP A 785 22.05 17.66 30.17
CA ASP A 785 22.01 18.08 31.57
C ASP A 785 23.30 17.67 32.30
N GLY A 786 23.79 16.46 32.04
CA GLY A 786 25.03 15.93 32.61
C GLY A 786 26.27 16.69 32.18
N LEU A 787 26.43 16.96 30.87
CA LEU A 787 27.58 17.70 30.36
C LEU A 787 27.54 19.18 30.75
N ALA A 788 26.37 19.81 30.80
CA ALA A 788 26.23 21.21 31.20
C ALA A 788 26.62 21.46 32.67
N ALA A 789 26.60 20.41 33.51
CA ALA A 789 27.01 20.49 34.91
C ALA A 789 28.53 20.40 35.12
N ILE A 790 29.32 20.10 34.07
CA ILE A 790 30.77 19.94 34.16
C ILE A 790 31.46 21.28 33.88
N PRO A 791 32.24 21.84 34.84
CA PRO A 791 33.01 23.06 34.62
C PRO A 791 33.97 22.92 33.43
N GLY A 792 34.08 23.96 32.60
CA GLY A 792 34.94 23.96 31.42
C GLY A 792 34.32 23.32 30.17
N VAL A 793 33.12 22.72 30.26
CA VAL A 793 32.40 22.19 29.10
C VAL A 793 31.47 23.25 28.52
N THR A 794 31.57 23.50 27.20
CA THR A 794 30.65 24.39 26.46
C THR A 794 29.84 23.56 25.47
N LEU A 795 28.51 23.69 25.50
CA LEU A 795 27.62 22.98 24.57
C LEU A 795 27.13 23.89 23.44
N TYR A 796 27.12 23.33 22.23
CA TYR A 796 26.63 23.94 20.99
C TYR A 796 25.41 23.17 20.50
N CYS A 797 24.34 23.15 21.31
CA CYS A 797 23.09 22.47 20.99
C CYS A 797 21.88 23.29 21.44
N CYS A 798 20.76 23.18 20.74
CA CYS A 798 19.51 23.85 21.13
C CYS A 798 19.06 23.34 22.52
N ARG A 799 18.68 24.26 23.43
CA ARG A 799 18.27 23.90 24.80
C ARG A 799 16.79 23.59 24.94
N ASP A 800 15.96 23.96 23.97
CA ASP A 800 14.55 23.54 23.92
C ASP A 800 14.46 22.06 23.52
N LYS A 801 13.82 21.26 24.39
CA LYS A 801 13.65 19.82 24.26
C LYS A 801 12.75 19.43 23.09
N THR A 802 11.89 20.35 22.64
CA THR A 802 10.90 20.15 21.57
C THR A 802 11.40 20.58 20.20
N GLN A 803 12.52 21.31 20.15
CA GLN A 803 13.11 21.88 18.93
C GLN A 803 14.47 21.24 18.61
N ARG A 804 14.73 20.02 19.09
CA ARG A 804 16.00 19.33 18.82
C ARG A 804 15.86 17.83 18.59
N ILE A 805 16.81 17.29 17.84
CA ILE A 805 17.12 15.86 17.76
C ILE A 805 18.30 15.49 18.68
N GLY A 806 18.62 14.20 18.76
CA GLY A 806 19.71 13.67 19.60
C GLY A 806 21.13 13.93 19.08
N VAL A 807 21.49 15.20 18.88
CA VAL A 807 22.82 15.65 18.47
C VAL A 807 23.34 16.68 19.49
N VAL A 808 24.50 16.39 20.10
CA VAL A 808 25.13 17.23 21.11
C VAL A 808 26.58 17.51 20.71
N SER A 809 26.82 18.71 20.20
CA SER A 809 28.17 19.22 19.96
C SER A 809 28.69 19.95 21.19
N PHE A 810 29.97 19.79 21.52
CA PHE A 810 30.58 20.41 22.69
C PHE A 810 32.09 20.61 22.54
N THR A 811 32.65 21.45 23.41
CA THR A 811 34.09 21.63 23.62
C THR A 811 34.41 21.51 25.09
N VAL A 812 35.67 21.18 25.40
CA VAL A 812 36.20 21.11 26.77
C VAL A 812 37.40 22.05 26.85
N GLU A 813 37.41 22.94 27.84
CA GLU A 813 38.50 23.89 28.04
C GLU A 813 39.85 23.18 28.17
N GLY A 814 40.84 23.63 27.41
CA GLY A 814 42.18 23.06 27.43
C GLY A 814 42.41 21.88 26.47
N PHE A 815 41.36 21.35 25.82
CA PHE A 815 41.48 20.22 24.90
C PHE A 815 41.01 20.56 23.48
N ALA A 816 41.74 20.08 22.48
CA ALA A 816 41.27 20.11 21.10
C ALA A 816 40.16 19.06 20.89
N PRO A 817 39.15 19.32 20.03
CA PRO A 817 38.10 18.35 19.73
C PRO A 817 38.58 16.96 19.33
N HIS A 818 39.69 16.89 18.58
CA HIS A 818 40.29 15.62 18.18
C HIS A 818 40.90 14.86 19.36
N GLU A 819 41.57 15.56 20.28
CA GLU A 819 42.14 14.95 21.50
C GLU A 819 41.04 14.36 22.38
N ILE A 820 39.88 15.02 22.49
CA ILE A 820 38.72 14.50 23.23
C ILE A 820 38.23 13.19 22.61
N ALA A 821 38.09 13.14 21.28
CA ALA A 821 37.59 11.96 20.58
C ALA A 821 38.57 10.79 20.62
N GLU A 822 39.87 11.04 20.41
CA GLU A 822 40.93 10.03 20.49
C GLU A 822 41.01 9.44 21.90
N TRP A 823 40.97 10.28 22.93
CA TRP A 823 41.02 9.82 24.32
C TRP A 823 39.80 8.98 24.72
N LEU A 824 38.60 9.38 24.29
CA LEU A 824 37.37 8.61 24.54
C LEU A 824 37.41 7.21 23.89
N ASP A 825 37.95 7.12 22.68
CA ASP A 825 38.09 5.85 21.95
C ASP A 825 39.17 4.97 22.60
N ASP A 826 40.40 5.48 22.72
CA ASP A 826 41.56 4.72 23.17
C ASP A 826 41.45 4.22 24.62
N GLU A 827 40.93 5.05 25.53
CA GLU A 827 40.91 4.74 26.97
C GLU A 827 39.58 4.11 27.43
N HIS A 828 38.47 4.37 26.71
CA HIS A 828 37.14 4.02 27.18
C HIS A 828 36.24 3.32 26.15
N GLY A 829 36.68 3.17 24.89
CA GLY A 829 35.88 2.54 23.82
C GLY A 829 34.60 3.31 23.48
N ILE A 830 34.62 4.64 23.66
CA ILE A 830 33.50 5.53 23.36
C ILE A 830 33.76 6.24 22.04
N GLU A 831 32.98 5.90 21.02
CA GLU A 831 33.18 6.41 19.66
C GLU A 831 32.32 7.66 19.41
N ILE A 832 32.96 8.81 19.23
CA ILE A 832 32.33 10.07 18.81
C ILE A 832 32.99 10.67 17.57
N ARG A 833 32.40 11.73 17.03
CA ARG A 833 33.01 12.53 15.96
C ARG A 833 33.64 13.80 16.51
N SER A 834 34.74 14.21 15.91
CA SER A 834 35.35 15.52 16.11
C SER A 834 35.60 16.24 14.78
N GLY A 835 35.64 17.58 14.83
CA GLY A 835 36.00 18.43 13.70
C GLY A 835 34.90 19.42 13.32
N LEU A 836 34.86 19.78 12.03
CA LEU A 836 33.97 20.83 11.50
C LEU A 836 32.62 20.29 10.98
N HIS A 837 32.42 18.97 11.03
CA HIS A 837 31.18 18.26 10.69
C HIS A 837 30.56 18.64 9.33
N CYS A 838 31.39 19.05 8.37
CA CYS A 838 30.94 19.59 7.09
C CYS A 838 29.93 20.76 7.23
N ALA A 839 30.15 21.62 8.22
CA ALA A 839 29.33 22.80 8.53
C ALA A 839 30.21 23.99 8.94
N GLU A 840 31.32 24.20 8.24
CA GLU A 840 32.32 25.24 8.56
C GLU A 840 31.75 26.66 8.75
N PRO A 841 30.80 27.14 7.93
CA PRO A 841 30.19 28.45 8.16
C PRO A 841 29.45 28.53 9.51
N LEU A 842 28.77 27.45 9.92
CA LEU A 842 28.14 27.35 11.23
C LEU A 842 29.19 27.36 12.34
N MET A 843 30.30 26.65 12.18
CA MET A 843 31.39 26.64 13.16
C MET A 843 31.97 28.03 13.38
N GLN A 844 32.18 28.79 12.31
CA GLN A 844 32.61 30.19 12.41
C GLN A 844 31.55 31.06 13.08
N TYR A 845 30.27 30.88 12.72
CA TYR A 845 29.16 31.61 13.32
C TYR A 845 29.06 31.37 14.84
N LEU A 846 29.35 30.14 15.29
CA LEU A 846 29.36 29.75 16.70
C LEU A 846 30.67 30.07 17.43
N SER A 847 31.64 30.72 16.77
CA SER A 847 33.00 30.95 17.31
C SER A 847 33.69 29.66 17.77
N ALA A 848 33.52 28.59 16.99
CA ALA A 848 34.10 27.26 17.18
C ALA A 848 34.95 26.86 15.96
N GLU A 849 35.86 27.73 15.50
CA GLU A 849 36.62 27.55 14.24
C GLU A 849 37.55 26.34 14.25
N LYS A 850 37.91 25.84 15.44
CA LYS A 850 38.66 24.59 15.63
C LYS A 850 37.79 23.33 15.58
N GLY A 851 36.48 23.49 15.42
CA GLY A 851 35.49 22.42 15.46
C GLY A 851 35.01 22.08 16.86
N THR A 852 34.24 21.00 16.94
CA THR A 852 33.64 20.49 18.18
C THR A 852 33.76 18.98 18.26
N ALA A 853 33.75 18.44 19.48
CA ALA A 853 33.40 17.05 19.71
C ALA A 853 31.89 16.90 19.59
N ARG A 854 31.38 15.78 19.07
CA ARG A 854 29.95 15.59 18.81
C ARG A 854 29.54 14.16 19.13
N ALA A 855 28.65 14.06 20.11
CA ALA A 855 27.93 12.84 20.43
C ALA A 855 26.52 12.90 19.83
N CYS A 856 26.17 11.87 19.07
CA CYS A 856 24.88 11.70 18.42
C CYS A 856 24.24 10.43 18.97
N ILE A 857 23.13 10.58 19.69
CA ILE A 857 22.35 9.48 20.25
C ILE A 857 21.70 8.70 19.10
N SER A 858 21.34 7.44 19.32
CA SER A 858 20.31 6.74 18.56
C SER A 858 19.47 5.90 19.52
N PHE A 859 18.35 5.34 19.06
CA PHE A 859 17.44 4.58 19.92
C PHE A 859 18.09 3.36 20.60
N TYR A 860 19.17 2.82 20.04
CA TYR A 860 19.88 1.69 20.64
C TYR A 860 20.89 2.10 21.71
N ASN A 861 21.15 3.39 21.91
CA ASN A 861 21.99 3.82 23.02
C ASN A 861 21.24 3.62 24.34
N THR A 862 21.98 3.49 25.44
CA THR A 862 21.38 3.23 26.76
C THR A 862 21.66 4.34 27.77
N GLU A 863 20.85 4.40 28.82
CA GLU A 863 21.09 5.30 29.96
C GLU A 863 22.46 5.03 30.62
N SER A 864 22.89 3.77 30.66
CA SER A 864 24.19 3.39 31.22
C SER A 864 25.35 3.94 30.38
N GLU A 865 25.24 3.87 29.05
CA GLU A 865 26.24 4.45 28.14
C GLU A 865 26.29 5.98 28.30
N VAL A 866 25.13 6.65 28.38
CA VAL A 866 25.07 8.11 28.61
C VAL A 866 25.71 8.50 29.95
N ASN A 867 25.39 7.77 31.02
CA ASN A 867 25.99 8.03 32.34
C ASN A 867 27.51 7.79 32.34
N THR A 868 27.97 6.75 31.65
CA THR A 868 29.41 6.47 31.49
C THR A 868 30.09 7.58 30.71
N PHE A 869 29.50 8.02 29.61
CA PHE A 869 29.99 9.16 28.83
C PHE A 869 30.18 10.42 29.69
N ILE A 870 29.15 10.79 30.48
CA ILE A 870 29.22 11.97 31.35
C ILE A 870 30.32 11.82 32.42
N ALA A 871 30.45 10.63 33.02
CA ALA A 871 31.47 10.37 34.02
C ALA A 871 32.88 10.48 33.45
N VAL A 872 33.09 9.93 32.25
CA VAL A 872 34.38 9.96 31.53
C VAL A 872 34.75 11.39 31.12
N ILE A 873 33.81 12.20 30.62
CA ILE A 873 34.08 13.63 30.37
C ILE A 873 34.42 14.39 31.66
N ARG A 874 33.78 14.05 32.78
CA ARG A 874 34.09 14.67 34.07
C ARG A 874 35.52 14.34 34.51
N GLU A 875 35.93 13.08 34.36
CA GLU A 875 37.31 12.63 34.61
C GLU A 875 38.33 13.41 33.75
N LEU A 876 38.03 13.61 32.45
CA LEU A 876 38.89 14.39 31.55
C LEU A 876 39.14 15.82 32.05
N THR A 877 38.13 16.44 32.68
CA THR A 877 38.26 17.79 33.25
C THR A 877 38.96 17.83 34.61
N GLY A 878 39.35 16.68 35.16
CA GLY A 878 39.97 16.56 36.48
C GLY A 878 39.02 16.82 37.65
N ASN A 879 37.71 16.60 37.46
CA ASN A 879 36.64 16.84 38.43
C ASN A 879 36.01 15.57 39.00
#